data_AF-A0A7X2TMQ9-F1
#
_entry.id   AF-A0A7X2TMQ9-F1
#
_cell.length_a   1.000
_cell.length_b   1.000
_cell.length_c   1.000
_cell.angle_alpha   90.00
_cell.angle_beta   90.00
_cell.angle_gamma   90.00
#
_symmetry.space_group_name_H-M   'P 1'
#
loop_
_entity.id
_entity.type
_entity.pdbx_description
1 polymer ?
#
loop_
_entity_poly.entity_id
_entity_poly.type
_entity_poly.pdbx_seq_one_letter_code
_entity_poly.pdbx_strand_id
1 'polypeptide(L)'
;MKGKRSKRLSVFLGALLCFVMVIGLLPTKALAEGGSSAAEPVMEASQEETEDQADKEEEATEPTAAPIITPTAASSEGTEEPSAVPATTNTNTPEAETDKKSQENSLDEASPKKAPANPKQNSGVKGDSADNPVTTTEELAAAVSAAETGDTIYLGKGHFSLYNQKADAKNKNLTFIGSGIASTFWGIGAETPDPEHFGTEFNGDYSFDSRYNAGGKGNLTDTTIKWQNMTLQSGGSNINYLGFIGIGHTIVENCVVNGGTNYWGYQDSIFRNTTFNNTADYVMWTNTGTAYTFDGCIFNVAGKTLNVYRDSVSSYGSTLTVNLNNCTINSTKPNKSVLNIKDQGDNPCGWDFVINVNGNIAVSGLNANSRTCSRLFQVYNDKNTGTVKHYATVNINGTPVWKDGARAVDHNFDGITGGSYTDGTEGAGSAQYTDGYKDNAFDTSTSEWFTNADGSSYRTITKICRYCGYAETSKEEKPAAPKQWEYSKSKMATNLDEHFQSNVSLTLPSSEQQLTTEICFVLDGSSYSNTGESALKMLSSLKEAVAESGAKIQVDIVGFKQIAYDDGSYDLATQYDEIAKAFQKKHSHGTNMHAGLLLAKEVLARDTSIPDSRKYMILISDGDSYLYCKNGDYTTPYSRSFIPAASAGGQAYGGFYDEAWYKPSAPYGTNVGRPKTNDVMAWDRYLKDIADRNAESNGDSYEYIWNYYDHLWENKTPEEVSADGFKTMPTGNAITGENTRQASNIDMAYLYAASAYSELAQKYNCCALQAQSLNTADGGKSAFMGYLNNVGNGGTVDFRTIRNDIVYYLDAGSTVEDYMGYSEGNYNFNLDAPSSMVIVVKDADGKQKTYNAVKISENKYGFKPVADSGNPDSGEDTAYSYVAEYFPGDRQKTEHLVWTINVPVTNFEHVSLNYTLKLENPKTEPGTYGQYDANGSQNYDGLFTNGKAVLNPVDSKGQTGAPEEFAKPTVSYTVPATITYTDGVEKEEIFADQEYKAEIGQKTPPFEGTPVRDGYTFKGWAPSVADTVAGNVKYTAVWEKIAETPGINPTPTDSGKPASPAPTGSIKPASPAKPAVPVKTAVTAQTAGTSPKTGDSSSLMLWMLLFAAAAAGTIGICVYARKKKNIK
;
A
#
# COMPACT_ATOMS: atom_id res chain seq x y z
N MET A 1 -9.89 -41.82 18.51
CA MET A 1 -10.56 -41.85 17.18
C MET A 1 -10.81 -40.41 16.74
N LYS A 2 -10.94 -40.00 15.48
CA LYS A 2 -10.51 -40.40 14.11
C LYS A 2 -10.99 -39.20 13.25
N GLY A 3 -10.26 -38.51 12.39
CA GLY A 3 -8.88 -38.58 11.87
C GLY A 3 -8.81 -37.78 10.55
N LYS A 4 -7.62 -37.65 9.92
CA LYS A 4 -7.27 -36.75 8.78
C LYS A 4 -7.07 -35.30 9.23
N ARG A 5 -5.90 -34.64 9.08
CA ARG A 5 -4.83 -34.61 8.04
C ARG A 5 -5.33 -34.15 6.67
N SER A 6 -5.15 -32.86 6.38
CA SER A 6 -5.01 -32.32 5.02
C SER A 6 -3.55 -32.42 4.58
N LYS A 7 -3.32 -32.76 3.30
CA LYS A 7 -2.06 -32.53 2.58
C LYS A 7 -2.30 -31.39 1.59
N ARG A 8 -1.31 -30.52 1.38
CA ARG A 8 -0.84 -29.97 0.08
C ARG A 8 -0.07 -28.66 0.33
N LEU A 9 1.26 -28.76 0.27
CA LEU A 9 2.16 -27.61 0.08
C LEU A 9 2.91 -27.89 -1.23
N SER A 10 2.37 -27.38 -2.33
CA SER A 10 2.89 -27.54 -3.70
C SER A 10 2.21 -26.49 -4.59
N VAL A 11 2.88 -26.03 -5.65
CA VAL A 11 2.42 -24.96 -6.56
C VAL A 11 2.39 -23.56 -5.90
N PHE A 12 3.58 -23.00 -5.67
CA PHE A 12 3.80 -21.55 -5.56
C PHE A 12 5.21 -21.19 -6.05
N LEU A 13 5.56 -21.65 -7.26
CA LEU A 13 6.80 -21.31 -7.95
C LEU A 13 6.52 -21.29 -9.47
N GLY A 14 6.36 -20.09 -10.05
CA GLY A 14 5.95 -19.93 -11.45
C GLY A 14 5.13 -18.68 -11.78
N ALA A 15 5.41 -17.54 -11.13
CA ALA A 15 4.67 -16.29 -11.35
C ALA A 15 5.52 -15.00 -11.15
N LEU A 16 6.85 -15.10 -11.19
CA LEU A 16 7.75 -13.96 -10.92
C LEU A 16 8.93 -13.89 -11.90
N LEU A 17 8.64 -13.87 -13.21
CA LEU A 17 9.68 -13.81 -14.25
C LEU A 17 9.16 -13.16 -15.55
N CYS A 18 8.50 -12.00 -15.44
CA CYS A 18 7.96 -11.23 -16.58
C CYS A 18 7.74 -9.73 -16.25
N PHE A 19 8.71 -9.01 -15.66
CA PHE A 19 8.58 -7.53 -15.50
C PHE A 19 9.89 -6.71 -15.41
N VAL A 20 10.90 -7.00 -16.23
CA VAL A 20 11.93 -5.98 -16.59
C VAL A 20 12.39 -6.21 -18.04
N MET A 21 12.05 -5.29 -18.95
CA MET A 21 12.78 -4.99 -20.20
C MET A 21 12.15 -3.78 -20.92
N VAL A 22 12.95 -3.06 -21.73
CA VAL A 22 12.63 -1.88 -22.56
C VAL A 22 12.75 -0.51 -21.83
N ILE A 23 13.23 0.50 -22.58
CA ILE A 23 13.75 1.82 -22.16
C ILE A 23 15.13 1.71 -21.45
N GLY A 24 16.21 2.35 -21.90
CA GLY A 24 16.43 3.22 -23.07
C GLY A 24 17.94 3.30 -23.45
N LEU A 25 18.29 4.01 -24.53
CA LEU A 25 19.63 3.96 -25.16
C LEU A 25 20.42 5.29 -25.11
N LEU A 26 21.70 5.21 -24.70
CA LEU A 26 22.84 6.08 -25.11
C LEU A 26 22.80 7.58 -24.70
N PRO A 27 23.90 8.37 -24.84
CA PRO A 27 25.29 8.08 -25.28
C PRO A 27 26.31 8.40 -24.12
N THR A 28 27.58 8.82 -24.21
CA THR A 28 28.51 9.27 -25.29
C THR A 28 30.00 9.21 -24.83
N LYS A 29 30.94 8.76 -25.71
CA LYS A 29 32.42 9.01 -25.73
C LYS A 29 33.27 8.56 -24.51
N ALA A 30 34.50 8.02 -24.62
CA ALA A 30 35.57 7.93 -25.64
C ALA A 30 36.66 9.04 -25.62
N LEU A 31 37.77 8.74 -24.91
CA LEU A 31 39.15 9.22 -25.04
C LEU A 31 40.03 8.27 -24.19
N ALA A 32 41.33 8.07 -24.37
CA ALA A 32 42.17 7.72 -25.54
C ALA A 32 43.65 7.87 -25.10
N GLU A 33 44.33 6.73 -24.92
CA GLU A 33 45.79 6.52 -24.98
C GLU A 33 46.74 7.12 -23.92
N GLY A 34 47.85 6.38 -23.68
CA GLY A 34 49.01 6.73 -22.86
C GLY A 34 49.05 6.07 -21.46
N GLY A 35 50.05 5.28 -21.06
CA GLY A 35 51.23 4.74 -21.77
C GLY A 35 52.45 4.59 -20.85
N SER A 36 53.27 3.54 -21.03
CA SER A 36 54.50 3.21 -20.25
C SER A 36 54.22 2.66 -18.82
N SER A 37 54.46 1.38 -18.50
CA SER A 37 55.76 0.69 -18.18
C SER A 37 56.04 0.62 -16.66
N ALA A 38 56.65 -0.41 -16.07
CA ALA A 38 57.31 -1.59 -16.64
C ALA A 38 57.28 -2.84 -15.72
N ALA A 39 57.23 -4.01 -16.36
CA ALA A 39 57.88 -5.29 -16.04
C ALA A 39 58.20 -5.69 -14.57
N GLU A 40 57.59 -6.80 -14.15
CA GLU A 40 58.12 -7.72 -13.12
C GLU A 40 59.19 -8.67 -13.72
N PRO A 41 60.18 -9.13 -12.92
CA PRO A 41 60.97 -10.32 -13.21
C PRO A 41 60.28 -11.58 -12.62
N VAL A 42 59.84 -12.58 -13.38
CA VAL A 42 60.59 -13.57 -14.21
C VAL A 42 60.88 -14.88 -13.46
N MET A 43 60.02 -15.88 -13.74
CA MET A 43 60.26 -17.34 -13.80
C MET A 43 60.67 -18.05 -12.47
N GLU A 44 60.65 -19.39 -12.34
CA GLU A 44 60.55 -20.48 -13.33
C GLU A 44 59.97 -21.77 -12.71
N ALA A 45 59.18 -22.56 -13.47
CA ALA A 45 59.09 -24.03 -13.41
C ALA A 45 57.89 -24.56 -14.24
N SER A 46 58.16 -25.12 -15.42
CA SER A 46 57.22 -25.92 -16.22
C SER A 46 57.44 -27.42 -15.99
N GLN A 47 56.43 -28.25 -16.35
CA GLN A 47 56.51 -29.45 -17.20
C GLN A 47 55.11 -30.11 -17.24
N GLU A 48 54.52 -30.36 -18.42
CA GLU A 48 54.50 -31.63 -19.20
C GLU A 48 53.76 -32.78 -18.48
N GLU A 49 53.00 -33.67 -19.13
CA GLU A 49 52.65 -33.90 -20.55
C GLU A 49 51.25 -33.26 -20.90
N THR A 50 50.44 -33.59 -21.92
CA THR A 50 50.47 -34.52 -23.09
C THR A 50 49.65 -33.93 -24.27
N GLU A 51 49.74 -34.56 -25.45
CA GLU A 51 48.98 -34.32 -26.70
C GLU A 51 47.58 -35.04 -26.67
N ASP A 52 46.67 -35.07 -27.66
CA ASP A 52 46.82 -34.92 -29.13
C ASP A 52 45.51 -34.66 -29.93
N GLN A 53 45.68 -34.22 -31.19
CA GLN A 53 44.85 -34.25 -32.43
C GLN A 53 43.32 -34.53 -32.43
N ALA A 54 42.56 -33.63 -33.10
CA ALA A 54 41.93 -33.85 -34.43
C ALA A 54 41.11 -32.59 -34.84
N ASP A 55 41.44 -31.86 -35.93
CA ASP A 55 41.02 -32.08 -37.34
C ASP A 55 39.49 -32.01 -37.59
N LYS A 56 38.93 -31.26 -38.56
CA LYS A 56 39.54 -30.43 -39.65
C LYS A 56 38.51 -29.51 -40.36
N GLU A 57 39.01 -28.47 -41.03
CA GLU A 57 38.59 -27.85 -42.33
C GLU A 57 37.09 -27.65 -42.67
N GLU A 58 36.60 -26.40 -42.84
CA GLU A 58 36.44 -25.64 -44.12
C GLU A 58 35.13 -25.98 -44.89
N GLU A 59 34.56 -25.15 -45.78
CA GLU A 59 34.99 -23.87 -46.40
C GLU A 59 33.81 -22.88 -46.55
N ALA A 60 34.03 -21.71 -47.18
CA ALA A 60 33.08 -20.59 -47.27
C ALA A 60 32.12 -20.62 -48.48
N THR A 61 31.14 -19.70 -48.52
CA THR A 61 30.90 -18.86 -49.72
C THR A 61 30.00 -17.64 -49.46
N GLU A 62 30.32 -16.54 -50.14
CA GLU A 62 29.61 -15.25 -50.26
C GLU A 62 29.51 -14.94 -51.79
N PRO A 63 29.02 -13.80 -52.33
CA PRO A 63 28.14 -12.73 -51.81
C PRO A 63 27.03 -12.31 -52.84
N THR A 64 26.56 -11.05 -52.79
CA THR A 64 25.82 -10.26 -53.83
C THR A 64 24.29 -10.45 -53.96
N ALA A 65 23.47 -9.44 -54.29
CA ALA A 65 23.60 -7.96 -54.26
C ALA A 65 22.20 -7.26 -54.31
N ALA A 66 22.14 -5.95 -54.03
CA ALA A 66 20.91 -5.13 -54.06
C ALA A 66 20.67 -4.43 -55.43
N PRO A 67 19.49 -3.79 -55.66
CA PRO A 67 19.49 -2.32 -55.77
C PRO A 67 18.24 -1.53 -55.28
N ILE A 68 18.46 -0.20 -55.15
CA ILE A 68 17.57 0.99 -54.96
C ILE A 68 16.30 1.05 -55.87
N ILE A 69 15.28 1.91 -55.67
CA ILE A 69 15.23 3.33 -55.17
C ILE A 69 13.87 3.73 -54.50
N THR A 70 13.81 4.93 -53.92
CA THR A 70 12.61 5.75 -53.54
C THR A 70 12.47 6.96 -54.51
N PRO A 71 11.59 8.00 -54.33
CA PRO A 71 10.27 8.18 -53.68
C PRO A 71 9.19 8.73 -54.67
N THR A 72 8.00 9.22 -54.21
CA THR A 72 7.16 10.34 -54.75
C THR A 72 5.89 10.55 -53.86
N ALA A 73 5.13 11.66 -53.98
CA ALA A 73 4.16 12.13 -52.97
C ALA A 73 2.86 12.82 -53.49
N ALA A 74 1.93 13.04 -52.53
CA ALA A 74 0.99 14.19 -52.37
C ALA A 74 -0.42 14.26 -53.03
N SER A 75 -1.35 14.89 -52.27
CA SER A 75 -2.65 15.51 -52.63
C SER A 75 -3.85 14.56 -52.96
N SER A 76 -5.14 14.94 -52.79
CA SER A 76 -5.79 16.24 -52.46
C SER A 76 -7.18 16.07 -51.78
N GLU A 77 -7.57 17.02 -50.90
CA GLU A 77 -8.93 17.62 -50.67
C GLU A 77 -10.19 16.74 -50.39
N GLY A 78 -11.17 17.13 -49.54
CA GLY A 78 -11.26 18.26 -48.59
C GLY A 78 -12.70 18.56 -48.10
N THR A 79 -12.85 19.13 -46.88
CA THR A 79 -13.99 19.93 -46.32
C THR A 79 -15.41 19.28 -46.22
N GLU A 80 -16.36 19.68 -45.36
CA GLU A 80 -16.60 20.94 -44.57
C GLU A 80 -16.89 20.71 -43.05
N GLU A 81 -17.10 21.83 -42.33
CA GLU A 81 -17.33 22.02 -40.88
C GLU A 81 -18.84 22.36 -40.58
N PRO A 82 -19.32 22.97 -39.45
CA PRO A 82 -18.68 23.36 -38.16
C PRO A 82 -19.43 23.03 -36.84
N SER A 83 -18.66 23.05 -35.74
CA SER A 83 -18.89 23.67 -34.40
C SER A 83 -20.29 24.01 -33.84
N ALA A 84 -20.53 23.71 -32.54
CA ALA A 84 -20.86 24.71 -31.50
C ALA A 84 -20.90 24.12 -30.05
N VAL A 85 -20.42 24.91 -29.06
CA VAL A 85 -20.46 24.70 -27.59
C VAL A 85 -20.60 26.09 -26.94
N PRO A 86 -21.50 26.37 -25.96
CA PRO A 86 -21.06 26.51 -24.54
C PRO A 86 -22.14 26.36 -23.43
N ALA A 87 -21.68 26.58 -22.18
CA ALA A 87 -22.41 27.05 -20.98
C ALA A 87 -23.27 26.04 -20.16
N THR A 88 -23.48 26.21 -18.83
CA THR A 88 -22.54 26.34 -17.67
C THR A 88 -23.35 26.38 -16.35
N THR A 89 -22.86 25.73 -15.29
CA THR A 89 -23.01 26.07 -13.83
C THR A 89 -24.39 26.16 -13.12
N ASN A 90 -24.51 25.33 -12.05
CA ASN A 90 -24.80 25.69 -10.64
C ASN A 90 -26.17 25.50 -9.93
N THR A 91 -26.03 25.28 -8.61
CA THR A 91 -26.93 25.55 -7.44
C THR A 91 -28.13 24.64 -7.09
N ASN A 92 -27.85 23.58 -6.33
CA ASN A 92 -28.26 23.34 -4.92
C ASN A 92 -29.59 23.91 -4.34
N THR A 93 -30.50 22.98 -3.96
CA THR A 93 -31.28 22.86 -2.67
C THR A 93 -32.16 24.03 -2.12
N PRO A 94 -33.05 23.83 -1.10
CA PRO A 94 -33.55 22.59 -0.44
C PRO A 94 -35.10 22.48 -0.25
N GLU A 95 -35.51 21.31 0.27
CA GLU A 95 -36.59 21.01 1.26
C GLU A 95 -37.98 21.72 1.26
N ALA A 96 -39.05 20.92 1.29
CA ALA A 96 -40.00 20.86 2.43
C ALA A 96 -40.98 19.65 2.36
N GLU A 97 -41.37 19.16 3.54
CA GLU A 97 -42.16 17.98 3.94
C GLU A 97 -43.57 17.83 3.27
N THR A 98 -44.19 16.64 3.16
CA THR A 98 -44.90 16.00 4.31
C THR A 98 -45.39 14.55 4.09
N ASP A 99 -45.17 13.75 5.15
CA ASP A 99 -45.91 12.60 5.73
C ASP A 99 -46.59 11.45 4.93
N LYS A 100 -46.79 10.35 5.67
CA LYS A 100 -47.18 8.98 5.27
C LYS A 100 -48.65 8.84 4.86
N LYS A 101 -48.92 7.95 3.88
CA LYS A 101 -49.59 6.65 4.18
C LYS A 101 -49.63 5.67 3.00
N SER A 102 -49.71 4.39 3.34
CA SER A 102 -50.05 3.27 2.46
C SER A 102 -51.56 3.09 2.31
N GLN A 103 -52.05 2.78 1.10
CA GLN A 103 -52.98 1.65 0.90
C GLN A 103 -53.12 1.25 -0.58
N GLU A 104 -53.89 0.19 -0.78
CA GLU A 104 -54.14 -0.59 -2.00
C GLU A 104 -54.39 0.20 -3.28
N ASN A 105 -54.14 -0.46 -4.42
CA ASN A 105 -54.91 -0.24 -5.64
C ASN A 105 -55.23 -1.58 -6.29
N SER A 106 -56.52 -1.84 -6.52
CA SER A 106 -57.02 -3.07 -7.14
C SER A 106 -56.82 -3.07 -8.65
N LEU A 107 -56.56 -4.24 -9.23
CA LEU A 107 -56.67 -4.44 -10.68
C LEU A 107 -58.12 -4.82 -11.00
N ASP A 108 -58.94 -3.83 -11.36
CA ASP A 108 -60.28 -4.05 -11.88
C ASP A 108 -60.27 -4.75 -13.25
N GLU A 109 -61.36 -5.46 -13.56
CA GLU A 109 -61.48 -6.31 -14.75
C GLU A 109 -61.57 -5.52 -16.06
N ALA A 110 -60.43 -5.35 -16.73
CA ALA A 110 -60.36 -4.83 -18.09
C ALA A 110 -60.86 -5.86 -19.13
N SER A 111 -62.18 -6.00 -19.25
CA SER A 111 -62.85 -6.87 -20.22
C SER A 111 -62.24 -6.75 -21.65
N PRO A 112 -61.88 -7.87 -22.31
CA PRO A 112 -61.23 -7.82 -23.63
C PRO A 112 -62.18 -7.31 -24.72
N LYS A 113 -61.70 -6.35 -25.52
CA LYS A 113 -62.44 -5.87 -26.71
C LYS A 113 -62.53 -6.97 -27.77
N LYS A 114 -63.72 -7.17 -28.31
CA LYS A 114 -64.07 -8.25 -29.23
C LYS A 114 -63.28 -8.18 -30.55
N ALA A 115 -62.42 -9.17 -30.79
CA ALA A 115 -61.76 -9.42 -32.08
C ALA A 115 -62.75 -10.07 -33.09
N PRO A 116 -62.49 -9.99 -34.42
CA PRO A 116 -63.42 -10.46 -35.43
C PRO A 116 -63.46 -12.00 -35.55
N ALA A 117 -64.65 -12.56 -35.78
CA ALA A 117 -64.83 -13.99 -35.98
C ALA A 117 -64.39 -14.46 -37.38
N ASN A 118 -63.73 -15.62 -37.45
CA ASN A 118 -63.32 -16.24 -38.71
C ASN A 118 -64.52 -16.95 -39.38
N PRO A 119 -64.90 -16.68 -40.65
CA PRO A 119 -66.20 -17.11 -41.20
C PRO A 119 -66.37 -18.61 -41.55
N LYS A 120 -65.48 -19.51 -41.09
CA LYS A 120 -65.47 -20.93 -41.50
C LYS A 120 -64.99 -21.89 -40.40
N GLN A 121 -65.88 -22.29 -39.50
CA GLN A 121 -65.79 -23.58 -38.80
C GLN A 121 -67.19 -24.15 -38.56
N ASN A 122 -67.27 -25.44 -38.25
CA ASN A 122 -68.52 -26.20 -38.27
C ASN A 122 -69.27 -26.07 -36.93
N SER A 123 -70.59 -25.84 -36.95
CA SER A 123 -71.38 -25.41 -35.78
C SER A 123 -71.71 -26.54 -34.79
N GLY A 124 -70.69 -27.21 -34.27
CA GLY A 124 -70.81 -28.33 -33.33
C GLY A 124 -69.50 -28.79 -32.67
N VAL A 125 -68.39 -28.06 -32.86
CA VAL A 125 -67.12 -28.32 -32.16
C VAL A 125 -67.05 -27.38 -30.95
N LYS A 126 -66.73 -27.92 -29.76
CA LYS A 126 -66.47 -27.12 -28.55
C LYS A 126 -65.05 -26.56 -28.56
N GLY A 127 -64.85 -25.45 -27.84
CA GLY A 127 -63.55 -24.81 -27.64
C GLY A 127 -63.28 -23.63 -28.56
N ASP A 128 -64.22 -23.26 -29.44
CA ASP A 128 -64.10 -22.12 -30.36
C ASP A 128 -64.12 -20.75 -29.65
N SER A 129 -64.63 -20.70 -28.42
CA SER A 129 -64.82 -19.48 -27.65
C SER A 129 -64.87 -19.76 -26.15
N ALA A 130 -64.58 -18.74 -25.33
CA ALA A 130 -64.67 -18.83 -23.87
C ALA A 130 -66.11 -19.09 -23.36
N ASP A 131 -67.13 -18.74 -24.15
CA ASP A 131 -68.54 -19.00 -23.86
C ASP A 131 -68.97 -20.45 -24.20
N ASN A 132 -68.20 -21.17 -25.03
CA ASN A 132 -68.44 -22.55 -25.45
C ASN A 132 -67.16 -23.42 -25.30
N PRO A 133 -66.59 -23.53 -24.08
CA PRO A 133 -65.30 -24.18 -23.90
C PRO A 133 -65.40 -25.73 -23.94
N VAL A 134 -64.26 -26.36 -24.21
CA VAL A 134 -64.06 -27.80 -24.02
C VAL A 134 -64.15 -28.15 -22.53
N THR A 135 -64.87 -29.22 -22.19
CA THR A 135 -65.14 -29.63 -20.80
C THR A 135 -64.69 -31.05 -20.46
N THR A 136 -64.34 -31.89 -21.44
CA THR A 136 -63.71 -33.21 -21.21
C THR A 136 -62.47 -33.44 -22.09
N THR A 137 -61.70 -34.48 -21.78
CA THR A 137 -60.53 -34.92 -22.57
C THR A 137 -60.91 -35.42 -23.97
N GLU A 138 -62.06 -36.07 -24.12
CA GLU A 138 -62.56 -36.55 -25.41
C GLU A 138 -62.98 -35.37 -26.30
N GLU A 139 -63.63 -34.35 -25.70
CA GLU A 139 -63.95 -33.09 -26.37
C GLU A 139 -62.68 -32.35 -26.80
N LEU A 140 -61.62 -32.37 -25.97
CA LEU A 140 -60.31 -31.80 -26.31
C LEU A 140 -59.66 -32.50 -27.50
N ALA A 141 -59.64 -33.84 -27.49
CA ALA A 141 -59.06 -34.63 -28.57
C ALA A 141 -59.79 -34.40 -29.90
N ALA A 142 -61.11 -34.26 -29.87
CA ALA A 142 -61.92 -33.89 -31.02
C ALA A 142 -61.62 -32.46 -31.51
N ALA A 143 -61.60 -31.46 -30.62
CA ALA A 143 -61.30 -30.07 -30.95
C ALA A 143 -59.91 -29.91 -31.57
N VAL A 144 -58.88 -30.51 -30.96
CA VAL A 144 -57.49 -30.47 -31.46
C VAL A 144 -57.34 -31.16 -32.82
N SER A 145 -58.06 -32.25 -33.06
CA SER A 145 -58.06 -32.92 -34.37
C SER A 145 -58.74 -32.06 -35.45
N ALA A 146 -59.80 -31.32 -35.09
CA ALA A 146 -60.55 -30.44 -35.99
C ALA A 146 -59.88 -29.08 -36.24
N ALA A 147 -59.04 -28.59 -35.32
CA ALA A 147 -58.40 -27.29 -35.39
C ALA A 147 -57.40 -27.16 -36.56
N GLU A 148 -57.29 -25.96 -37.13
CA GLU A 148 -56.26 -25.59 -38.10
C GLU A 148 -55.02 -24.99 -37.41
N THR A 149 -53.95 -24.71 -38.17
CA THR A 149 -52.73 -24.11 -37.61
C THR A 149 -52.93 -22.61 -37.38
N GLY A 150 -52.71 -22.16 -36.13
CA GLY A 150 -53.03 -20.82 -35.64
C GLY A 150 -54.27 -20.75 -34.73
N ASP A 151 -55.05 -21.83 -34.61
CA ASP A 151 -56.29 -21.84 -33.83
C ASP A 151 -56.05 -21.72 -32.31
N THR A 152 -57.08 -21.22 -31.63
CA THR A 152 -57.15 -21.10 -30.16
C THR A 152 -58.29 -21.98 -29.63
N ILE A 153 -57.99 -22.81 -28.63
CA ILE A 153 -58.92 -23.75 -28.00
C ILE A 153 -59.12 -23.35 -26.54
N TYR A 154 -60.36 -23.01 -26.19
CA TYR A 154 -60.76 -22.61 -24.85
C TYR A 154 -61.13 -23.84 -23.99
N LEU A 155 -60.53 -23.93 -22.80
CA LEU A 155 -60.71 -25.03 -21.83
C LEU A 155 -61.48 -24.54 -20.60
N GLY A 156 -62.53 -25.26 -20.25
CA GLY A 156 -63.37 -24.97 -19.10
C GLY A 156 -62.76 -25.46 -17.79
N LYS A 157 -63.59 -25.53 -16.75
CA LYS A 157 -63.23 -26.20 -15.49
C LYS A 157 -63.17 -27.71 -15.72
N GLY A 158 -62.02 -28.32 -15.49
CA GLY A 158 -61.80 -29.75 -15.74
C GLY A 158 -60.34 -30.18 -15.66
N HIS A 159 -60.13 -31.49 -15.79
CA HIS A 159 -58.82 -32.10 -15.99
C HIS A 159 -58.71 -32.59 -17.43
N PHE A 160 -57.59 -32.28 -18.08
CA PHE A 160 -57.35 -32.48 -19.50
C PHE A 160 -55.99 -33.15 -19.73
N SER A 161 -55.86 -33.91 -20.80
CA SER A 161 -54.57 -34.30 -21.38
C SER A 161 -54.79 -34.71 -22.84
N LEU A 162 -53.73 -34.79 -23.64
CA LEU A 162 -53.76 -35.48 -24.93
C LEU A 162 -53.00 -36.81 -24.91
N TYR A 163 -52.31 -37.13 -23.80
CA TYR A 163 -51.55 -38.36 -23.66
C TYR A 163 -52.42 -39.60 -23.93
N ASN A 164 -52.00 -40.41 -24.91
CA ASN A 164 -52.71 -41.57 -25.45
C ASN A 164 -54.12 -41.33 -26.04
N GLN A 165 -54.56 -40.07 -26.20
CA GLN A 165 -55.89 -39.73 -26.74
C GLN A 165 -55.98 -39.78 -28.28
N LYS A 166 -54.85 -39.97 -28.97
CA LYS A 166 -54.76 -40.10 -30.44
C LYS A 166 -55.30 -38.91 -31.25
N ALA A 167 -55.30 -37.71 -30.66
CA ALA A 167 -55.67 -36.48 -31.35
C ALA A 167 -54.64 -36.14 -32.44
N ASP A 168 -55.10 -35.59 -33.57
CA ASP A 168 -54.20 -35.10 -34.62
C ASP A 168 -53.74 -33.66 -34.32
N ALA A 169 -52.70 -33.53 -33.48
CA ALA A 169 -52.10 -32.25 -33.08
C ALA A 169 -50.76 -31.96 -33.78
N LYS A 170 -50.29 -32.85 -34.67
CA LYS A 170 -48.93 -32.78 -35.22
C LYS A 170 -48.83 -31.69 -36.29
N ASN A 171 -47.76 -30.89 -36.25
CA ASN A 171 -47.52 -29.76 -37.17
C ASN A 171 -48.55 -28.63 -37.09
N LYS A 172 -49.35 -28.58 -36.03
CA LYS A 172 -50.29 -27.48 -35.78
C LYS A 172 -49.68 -26.51 -34.77
N ASN A 173 -49.81 -25.21 -35.05
CA ASN A 173 -49.57 -24.16 -34.07
C ASN A 173 -50.88 -23.95 -33.32
N LEU A 174 -50.90 -24.12 -32.00
CA LEU A 174 -52.14 -24.15 -31.21
C LEU A 174 -51.98 -23.37 -29.90
N THR A 175 -53.00 -22.59 -29.55
CA THR A 175 -53.08 -21.92 -28.24
C THR A 175 -54.19 -22.51 -27.39
N PHE A 176 -53.88 -22.92 -26.17
CA PHE A 176 -54.84 -23.43 -25.19
C PHE A 176 -55.05 -22.39 -24.08
N ILE A 177 -56.29 -21.95 -23.86
CA ILE A 177 -56.61 -20.93 -22.83
C ILE A 177 -57.54 -21.55 -21.79
N GLY A 178 -57.08 -21.62 -20.55
CA GLY A 178 -57.86 -22.12 -19.41
C GLY A 178 -58.78 -21.08 -18.79
N SER A 179 -59.81 -21.56 -18.11
CA SER A 179 -60.73 -20.77 -17.29
C SER A 179 -60.13 -20.25 -15.98
N GLY A 180 -58.85 -20.52 -15.70
CA GLY A 180 -58.14 -20.10 -14.49
C GLY A 180 -57.29 -21.22 -13.88
N ILE A 181 -56.18 -20.83 -13.23
CA ILE A 181 -55.20 -21.76 -12.63
C ILE A 181 -55.80 -22.70 -11.57
N ALA A 182 -56.89 -22.30 -10.90
CA ALA A 182 -57.58 -23.10 -9.88
C ALA A 182 -58.76 -23.95 -10.43
N SER A 183 -59.02 -23.91 -11.73
CA SER A 183 -60.17 -24.57 -12.38
C SER A 183 -59.81 -25.46 -13.56
N THR A 184 -58.81 -25.08 -14.36
CA THR A 184 -58.34 -25.84 -15.52
C THR A 184 -57.00 -26.51 -15.21
N PHE A 185 -56.94 -27.84 -15.35
CA PHE A 185 -55.76 -28.65 -15.08
C PHE A 185 -55.36 -29.46 -16.33
N TRP A 186 -54.08 -29.48 -16.68
CA TRP A 186 -53.53 -30.28 -17.78
C TRP A 186 -52.49 -31.28 -17.28
N GLY A 187 -52.73 -32.59 -17.45
CA GLY A 187 -51.76 -33.65 -17.14
C GLY A 187 -50.75 -33.84 -18.28
N ILE A 188 -49.46 -33.72 -17.97
CA ILE A 188 -48.36 -33.94 -18.93
C ILE A 188 -47.94 -35.41 -18.87
N GLY A 189 -48.04 -36.12 -20.00
CA GLY A 189 -47.55 -37.50 -20.10
C GLY A 189 -48.34 -38.51 -19.25
N ALA A 190 -47.66 -39.57 -18.81
CA ALA A 190 -48.30 -40.68 -18.08
C ALA A 190 -48.60 -40.35 -16.60
N GLU A 191 -49.88 -40.38 -16.22
CA GLU A 191 -50.32 -40.26 -14.81
C GLU A 191 -49.75 -41.39 -13.92
N THR A 192 -49.75 -42.62 -14.45
CA THR A 192 -48.96 -43.74 -13.92
C THR A 192 -47.93 -44.12 -14.99
N PRO A 193 -46.66 -43.74 -14.83
CA PRO A 193 -45.63 -44.08 -15.81
C PRO A 193 -45.35 -45.58 -15.81
N ASP A 194 -44.99 -46.12 -16.97
CA ASP A 194 -44.62 -47.51 -17.17
C ASP A 194 -43.29 -47.84 -16.45
N PRO A 195 -43.29 -48.80 -15.50
CA PRO A 195 -42.09 -49.23 -14.78
C PRO A 195 -40.97 -49.79 -15.66
N GLU A 196 -41.27 -50.42 -16.80
CA GLU A 196 -40.24 -50.92 -17.72
C GLU A 196 -39.49 -49.78 -18.43
N HIS A 197 -40.13 -48.61 -18.50
CA HIS A 197 -39.63 -47.39 -19.14
C HIS A 197 -39.26 -46.29 -18.12
N PHE A 198 -39.11 -46.62 -16.83
CA PHE A 198 -38.64 -45.67 -15.81
C PHE A 198 -37.22 -45.18 -16.13
N GLY A 199 -37.04 -43.86 -16.18
CA GLY A 199 -35.76 -43.26 -16.56
C GLY A 199 -35.52 -43.20 -18.07
N THR A 200 -36.58 -43.22 -18.88
CA THR A 200 -36.54 -43.03 -20.35
C THR A 200 -37.62 -42.05 -20.81
N GLU A 201 -37.47 -41.51 -22.01
CA GLU A 201 -38.38 -40.56 -22.65
C GLU A 201 -39.77 -41.12 -22.97
N PHE A 202 -39.92 -42.45 -23.03
CA PHE A 202 -41.18 -43.12 -23.45
C PHE A 202 -42.37 -42.84 -22.52
N ASN A 203 -42.14 -42.32 -21.32
CA ASN A 203 -43.16 -41.87 -20.38
C ASN A 203 -43.58 -40.38 -20.55
N GLY A 204 -42.96 -39.66 -21.49
CA GLY A 204 -43.27 -38.26 -21.83
C GLY A 204 -44.44 -38.09 -22.80
N ASP A 205 -44.80 -36.83 -23.05
CA ASP A 205 -45.96 -36.45 -23.84
C ASP A 205 -45.59 -36.13 -25.30
N TYR A 206 -45.84 -37.08 -26.19
CA TYR A 206 -45.62 -36.98 -27.64
C TYR A 206 -46.83 -36.46 -28.42
N SER A 207 -47.89 -35.96 -27.74
CA SER A 207 -49.14 -35.56 -28.41
C SER A 207 -48.93 -34.53 -29.52
N PHE A 208 -47.95 -33.64 -29.32
CA PHE A 208 -47.58 -32.55 -30.23
C PHE A 208 -46.29 -32.84 -31.03
N ASP A 209 -45.83 -34.09 -31.07
CA ASP A 209 -44.54 -34.45 -31.69
C ASP A 209 -44.52 -34.19 -33.20
N SER A 210 -43.85 -33.09 -33.57
CA SER A 210 -43.66 -32.58 -34.93
C SER A 210 -42.31 -32.93 -35.56
N ARG A 211 -41.47 -33.73 -34.87
CA ARG A 211 -40.15 -34.14 -35.38
C ARG A 211 -40.26 -34.99 -36.65
N TYR A 212 -41.40 -35.68 -36.84
CA TYR A 212 -41.64 -36.58 -37.95
C TYR A 212 -43.07 -36.48 -38.50
N ASN A 213 -43.18 -36.27 -39.82
CA ASN A 213 -44.45 -36.26 -40.55
C ASN A 213 -44.69 -37.60 -41.24
N ALA A 214 -45.90 -37.84 -41.74
CA ALA A 214 -46.24 -39.07 -42.48
C ALA A 214 -45.33 -39.34 -43.71
N GLY A 215 -44.67 -38.31 -44.24
CA GLY A 215 -43.64 -38.41 -45.28
C GLY A 215 -42.18 -38.25 -44.79
N GLY A 216 -41.90 -38.42 -43.50
CA GLY A 216 -40.56 -38.38 -42.92
C GLY A 216 -39.91 -36.98 -42.83
N LYS A 217 -40.66 -35.91 -43.10
CA LYS A 217 -40.17 -34.51 -43.12
C LYS A 217 -41.07 -33.60 -42.29
N GLY A 218 -40.83 -33.53 -40.99
CA GLY A 218 -41.39 -32.47 -40.13
C GLY A 218 -40.46 -31.27 -40.11
N ASN A 219 -41.01 -30.04 -40.09
CA ASN A 219 -40.19 -28.86 -39.84
C ASN A 219 -40.16 -28.56 -38.34
N LEU A 220 -39.22 -29.23 -37.66
CA LEU A 220 -38.94 -29.17 -36.23
C LEU A 220 -38.69 -27.73 -35.72
N THR A 221 -38.46 -26.77 -36.63
CA THR A 221 -38.19 -25.37 -36.34
C THR A 221 -39.42 -24.48 -36.14
N ASP A 222 -40.61 -24.83 -36.66
CA ASP A 222 -41.69 -23.83 -36.84
C ASP A 222 -42.95 -24.07 -35.99
N THR A 223 -42.97 -25.14 -35.18
CA THR A 223 -44.19 -25.55 -34.45
C THR A 223 -44.29 -24.90 -33.08
N THR A 224 -45.36 -24.14 -32.85
CA THR A 224 -45.58 -23.37 -31.61
C THR A 224 -46.82 -23.87 -30.88
N ILE A 225 -46.64 -24.44 -29.68
CA ILE A 225 -47.75 -24.76 -28.77
C ILE A 225 -47.72 -23.79 -27.58
N LYS A 226 -48.88 -23.20 -27.28
CA LYS A 226 -49.05 -22.21 -26.22
C LYS A 226 -50.09 -22.63 -25.20
N TRP A 227 -49.81 -22.44 -23.92
CA TRP A 227 -50.75 -22.61 -22.81
C TRP A 227 -50.90 -21.32 -22.00
N GLN A 228 -52.13 -20.96 -21.64
CA GLN A 228 -52.43 -19.79 -20.81
C GLN A 228 -53.43 -20.10 -19.70
N ASN A 229 -53.28 -19.42 -18.55
CA ASN A 229 -54.27 -19.35 -17.47
C ASN A 229 -54.73 -20.73 -16.89
N MET A 230 -53.81 -21.69 -16.70
CA MET A 230 -54.13 -23.03 -16.19
C MET A 230 -53.03 -23.63 -15.30
N THR A 231 -53.34 -24.72 -14.60
CA THR A 231 -52.33 -25.54 -13.91
C THR A 231 -51.86 -26.69 -14.81
N LEU A 232 -50.58 -26.71 -15.16
CA LEU A 232 -49.91 -27.84 -15.80
C LEU A 232 -49.36 -28.77 -14.71
N GLN A 233 -49.75 -30.04 -14.74
CA GLN A 233 -49.36 -31.05 -13.76
C GLN A 233 -48.39 -32.04 -14.41
N SER A 234 -47.13 -31.98 -13.98
CA SER A 234 -46.07 -32.92 -14.32
C SER A 234 -45.94 -34.02 -13.25
N GLY A 235 -45.02 -34.94 -13.49
CA GLY A 235 -44.65 -36.02 -12.59
C GLY A 235 -44.07 -35.55 -11.24
N GLY A 236 -44.12 -36.46 -10.25
CA GLY A 236 -43.57 -36.24 -8.92
C GLY A 236 -42.05 -36.07 -8.89
N SER A 237 -41.52 -35.77 -7.71
CA SER A 237 -40.15 -35.24 -7.46
C SER A 237 -38.97 -36.12 -7.89
N ASN A 238 -39.20 -37.33 -8.39
CA ASN A 238 -38.19 -38.31 -8.81
C ASN A 238 -38.34 -38.78 -10.27
N ILE A 239 -39.28 -38.23 -11.05
CA ILE A 239 -39.57 -38.72 -12.41
C ILE A 239 -38.66 -38.02 -13.43
N ASN A 240 -37.57 -38.67 -13.80
CA ASN A 240 -36.73 -38.26 -14.92
C ASN A 240 -37.47 -38.41 -16.25
N TYR A 241 -37.15 -37.54 -17.23
CA TYR A 241 -37.56 -37.64 -18.64
C TYR A 241 -39.07 -37.50 -18.96
N LEU A 242 -39.87 -36.93 -18.05
CA LEU A 242 -41.27 -36.59 -18.31
C LEU A 242 -41.43 -35.09 -18.65
N GLY A 243 -42.15 -34.79 -19.74
CA GLY A 243 -42.34 -33.44 -20.31
C GLY A 243 -42.99 -33.51 -21.70
N PHE A 244 -43.14 -32.39 -22.40
CA PHE A 244 -43.64 -32.34 -23.78
C PHE A 244 -42.51 -32.56 -24.80
N ILE A 245 -42.65 -33.56 -25.66
CA ILE A 245 -41.59 -34.01 -26.58
C ILE A 245 -41.96 -33.72 -28.03
N GLY A 246 -41.05 -33.06 -28.75
CA GLY A 246 -41.12 -32.86 -30.20
C GLY A 246 -41.86 -31.60 -30.66
N ILE A 247 -42.12 -30.67 -29.75
CA ILE A 247 -42.56 -29.29 -30.05
C ILE A 247 -41.35 -28.44 -30.44
N GLY A 248 -41.47 -27.55 -31.42
CA GLY A 248 -40.46 -26.53 -31.76
C GLY A 248 -40.33 -25.48 -30.65
N HIS A 249 -41.29 -24.57 -30.57
CA HIS A 249 -41.41 -23.51 -29.56
C HIS A 249 -42.52 -23.84 -28.55
N THR A 250 -42.25 -23.69 -27.25
CA THR A 250 -43.28 -23.82 -26.21
C THR A 250 -43.48 -22.50 -25.46
N ILE A 251 -44.71 -22.03 -25.36
CA ILE A 251 -45.05 -20.79 -24.66
C ILE A 251 -46.03 -21.09 -23.52
N VAL A 252 -45.73 -20.61 -22.31
CA VAL A 252 -46.56 -20.81 -21.12
C VAL A 252 -46.71 -19.47 -20.40
N GLU A 253 -47.94 -19.00 -20.18
CA GLU A 253 -48.20 -17.66 -19.61
C GLU A 253 -49.29 -17.69 -18.54
N ASN A 254 -49.03 -17.04 -17.39
CA ASN A 254 -49.96 -16.99 -16.25
C ASN A 254 -50.40 -18.38 -15.74
N CYS A 255 -49.52 -19.38 -15.82
CA CYS A 255 -49.80 -20.75 -15.44
C CYS A 255 -49.13 -21.14 -14.11
N VAL A 256 -49.59 -22.24 -13.53
CA VAL A 256 -48.87 -22.95 -12.46
C VAL A 256 -48.30 -24.24 -13.06
N VAL A 257 -47.05 -24.58 -12.76
CA VAL A 257 -46.42 -25.85 -13.16
C VAL A 257 -46.05 -26.63 -11.91
N ASN A 258 -46.73 -27.74 -11.66
CA ASN A 258 -46.48 -28.59 -10.50
C ASN A 258 -45.65 -29.82 -10.91
N GLY A 259 -44.64 -30.16 -10.11
CA GLY A 259 -43.78 -31.33 -10.33
C GLY A 259 -42.42 -31.01 -10.95
N GLY A 260 -41.64 -32.06 -11.23
CA GLY A 260 -40.38 -31.97 -11.99
C GLY A 260 -40.60 -32.29 -13.47
N THR A 261 -39.83 -31.70 -14.38
CA THR A 261 -40.01 -31.92 -15.82
C THR A 261 -38.75 -31.72 -16.66
N ASN A 262 -38.67 -32.40 -17.82
CA ASN A 262 -37.44 -32.59 -18.59
C ASN A 262 -37.48 -32.16 -20.06
N TYR A 263 -38.66 -32.03 -20.66
CA TYR A 263 -38.79 -31.77 -22.10
C TYR A 263 -39.77 -30.64 -22.38
N TRP A 264 -39.25 -29.60 -23.03
CA TRP A 264 -39.91 -28.34 -23.33
C TRP A 264 -39.16 -27.73 -24.52
N GLY A 265 -39.84 -27.63 -25.67
CA GLY A 265 -39.26 -27.13 -26.92
C GLY A 265 -38.07 -27.93 -27.49
N TYR A 266 -37.79 -27.67 -28.76
CA TYR A 266 -36.55 -28.05 -29.47
C TYR A 266 -35.88 -26.84 -30.14
N GLN A 267 -36.61 -25.74 -30.35
CA GLN A 267 -36.12 -24.39 -30.58
C GLN A 267 -36.03 -23.64 -29.26
N ASP A 268 -37.15 -23.20 -28.70
CA ASP A 268 -37.15 -22.46 -27.44
C ASP A 268 -38.32 -22.79 -26.52
N SER A 269 -38.24 -22.31 -25.28
CA SER A 269 -39.36 -22.32 -24.36
C SER A 269 -39.42 -21.04 -23.54
N ILE A 270 -40.58 -20.40 -23.55
CA ILE A 270 -40.85 -19.10 -22.94
C ILE A 270 -41.93 -19.25 -21.87
N PHE A 271 -41.55 -18.96 -20.63
CA PHE A 271 -42.43 -18.98 -19.46
C PHE A 271 -42.58 -17.55 -18.95
N ARG A 272 -43.80 -17.02 -18.94
CA ARG A 272 -44.12 -15.67 -18.43
C ARG A 272 -45.07 -15.77 -17.24
N ASN A 273 -44.80 -15.02 -16.18
CA ASN A 273 -45.65 -14.95 -14.97
C ASN A 273 -46.09 -16.35 -14.49
N THR A 274 -45.17 -17.31 -14.53
CA THR A 274 -45.47 -18.74 -14.31
C THR A 274 -44.88 -19.19 -12.97
N THR A 275 -45.71 -19.85 -12.16
CA THR A 275 -45.30 -20.35 -10.83
C THR A 275 -44.97 -21.83 -10.91
N PHE A 276 -43.71 -22.19 -10.66
CA PHE A 276 -43.24 -23.58 -10.61
C PHE A 276 -43.17 -24.09 -9.16
N ASN A 277 -43.70 -25.28 -8.89
CA ASN A 277 -43.70 -25.90 -7.56
C ASN A 277 -43.11 -27.33 -7.62
N ASN A 278 -42.00 -27.59 -6.93
CA ASN A 278 -41.49 -28.95 -6.71
C ASN A 278 -40.93 -29.16 -5.28
N THR A 279 -41.17 -30.32 -4.70
CA THR A 279 -40.72 -30.72 -3.35
C THR A 279 -39.30 -31.32 -3.31
N ALA A 280 -38.58 -31.30 -4.45
CA ALA A 280 -37.19 -31.75 -4.57
C ALA A 280 -36.25 -30.67 -5.15
N ASP A 281 -35.03 -31.07 -5.52
CA ASP A 281 -34.17 -30.27 -6.41
C ASP A 281 -34.79 -30.28 -7.82
N TYR A 282 -34.71 -29.13 -8.50
CA TYR A 282 -35.09 -28.86 -9.89
C TYR A 282 -36.59 -28.88 -10.19
N VAL A 283 -37.14 -27.79 -10.71
CA VAL A 283 -38.44 -27.81 -11.41
C VAL A 283 -38.26 -28.29 -12.85
N MET A 284 -37.13 -27.94 -13.48
CA MET A 284 -36.89 -28.19 -14.90
C MET A 284 -35.44 -28.58 -15.19
N TRP A 285 -35.28 -29.47 -16.17
CA TRP A 285 -34.01 -29.85 -16.80
C TRP A 285 -34.04 -29.41 -18.28
N THR A 286 -32.99 -28.74 -18.76
CA THR A 286 -32.93 -28.12 -20.10
C THR A 286 -32.45 -29.09 -21.20
N ASN A 287 -32.94 -30.34 -21.20
CA ASN A 287 -32.35 -31.41 -22.01
C ASN A 287 -32.45 -31.15 -23.54
N THR A 288 -33.50 -30.44 -23.98
CA THR A 288 -33.77 -30.08 -25.38
C THR A 288 -33.73 -28.56 -25.58
N GLY A 289 -34.27 -28.03 -26.68
CA GLY A 289 -34.23 -26.60 -27.00
C GLY A 289 -32.85 -26.08 -27.45
N THR A 290 -32.77 -24.77 -27.70
CA THR A 290 -31.56 -23.95 -27.81
C THR A 290 -31.66 -22.70 -26.93
N ALA A 291 -32.87 -22.24 -26.58
CA ALA A 291 -33.10 -21.16 -25.63
C ALA A 291 -34.23 -21.47 -24.61
N TYR A 292 -34.01 -21.09 -23.35
CA TYR A 292 -35.04 -21.03 -22.32
C TYR A 292 -35.16 -19.61 -21.79
N THR A 293 -36.39 -19.10 -21.65
CA THR A 293 -36.66 -17.78 -21.08
C THR A 293 -37.72 -17.87 -19.99
N PHE A 294 -37.36 -17.45 -18.79
CA PHE A 294 -38.25 -17.33 -17.64
C PHE A 294 -38.37 -15.85 -17.30
N ASP A 295 -39.59 -15.31 -17.33
CA ASP A 295 -39.85 -13.87 -17.20
C ASP A 295 -40.96 -13.63 -16.17
N GLY A 296 -40.64 -12.94 -15.07
CA GLY A 296 -41.56 -12.75 -13.94
C GLY A 296 -41.97 -14.07 -13.27
N CYS A 297 -41.18 -15.14 -13.38
CA CYS A 297 -41.54 -16.47 -12.87
C CYS A 297 -41.24 -16.62 -11.38
N ILE A 298 -42.07 -17.40 -10.69
CA ILE A 298 -41.90 -17.76 -9.27
C ILE A 298 -41.50 -19.22 -9.17
N PHE A 299 -40.49 -19.55 -8.38
CA PHE A 299 -39.97 -20.90 -8.22
C PHE A 299 -39.97 -21.33 -6.75
N ASN A 300 -40.88 -22.23 -6.38
CA ASN A 300 -40.96 -22.81 -5.05
C ASN A 300 -40.32 -24.20 -5.07
N VAL A 301 -39.14 -24.33 -4.47
CA VAL A 301 -38.28 -25.52 -4.58
C VAL A 301 -37.73 -26.00 -3.24
N ALA A 302 -37.32 -27.26 -3.20
CA ALA A 302 -36.65 -27.82 -2.03
C ALA A 302 -35.12 -27.81 -2.14
N GLY A 303 -34.54 -26.92 -2.97
CA GLY A 303 -33.10 -26.81 -3.15
C GLY A 303 -32.72 -26.08 -4.45
N LYS A 304 -32.16 -26.81 -5.42
CA LYS A 304 -31.82 -26.27 -6.75
C LYS A 304 -33.07 -25.95 -7.56
N THR A 305 -33.00 -24.97 -8.46
CA THR A 305 -34.15 -24.52 -9.26
C THR A 305 -34.14 -25.10 -10.67
N LEU A 306 -33.04 -24.95 -11.41
CA LEU A 306 -32.90 -25.46 -12.77
C LEU A 306 -31.64 -26.34 -12.90
N ASN A 307 -31.78 -27.49 -13.56
CA ASN A 307 -30.63 -28.27 -14.01
C ASN A 307 -30.29 -27.83 -15.44
N VAL A 308 -29.33 -26.91 -15.55
CA VAL A 308 -28.80 -26.45 -16.83
C VAL A 308 -27.82 -27.51 -17.32
N TYR A 309 -28.30 -28.32 -18.26
CA TYR A 309 -27.73 -29.61 -18.63
C TYR A 309 -28.10 -29.93 -20.08
N ARG A 310 -27.21 -30.65 -20.78
CA ARG A 310 -27.43 -31.19 -22.13
C ARG A 310 -27.17 -32.69 -22.13
N ASP A 311 -27.92 -33.41 -22.96
CA ASP A 311 -27.64 -34.82 -23.23
C ASP A 311 -26.66 -34.97 -24.41
N SER A 312 -25.77 -35.96 -24.34
CA SER A 312 -24.58 -36.10 -25.21
C SER A 312 -24.89 -36.56 -26.64
N VAL A 313 -26.16 -36.83 -26.94
CA VAL A 313 -26.67 -37.30 -28.24
C VAL A 313 -27.55 -36.26 -28.97
N SER A 314 -27.71 -35.07 -28.41
CA SER A 314 -28.58 -34.02 -28.98
C SER A 314 -27.91 -33.30 -30.17
N SER A 315 -28.54 -33.23 -31.34
CA SER A 315 -27.97 -32.58 -32.54
C SER A 315 -28.33 -31.09 -32.70
N TYR A 316 -28.83 -30.45 -31.63
CA TYR A 316 -29.63 -29.22 -31.70
C TYR A 316 -28.86 -27.97 -31.25
N GLY A 317 -27.95 -27.49 -32.11
CA GLY A 317 -27.30 -26.17 -32.00
C GLY A 317 -26.16 -26.08 -30.98
N SER A 318 -25.06 -25.41 -31.34
CA SER A 318 -23.81 -25.32 -30.56
C SER A 318 -23.93 -24.66 -29.19
N THR A 319 -25.05 -23.99 -28.89
CA THR A 319 -25.21 -23.13 -27.72
C THR A 319 -26.56 -23.35 -27.06
N LEU A 320 -26.58 -23.35 -25.73
CA LEU A 320 -27.79 -23.29 -24.91
C LEU A 320 -27.86 -21.95 -24.18
N THR A 321 -28.87 -21.15 -24.52
CA THR A 321 -29.16 -19.87 -23.83
C THR A 321 -30.19 -20.08 -22.73
N VAL A 322 -29.97 -19.52 -21.54
CA VAL A 322 -30.96 -19.52 -20.44
C VAL A 322 -31.10 -18.12 -19.87
N ASN A 323 -32.26 -17.51 -20.05
CA ASN A 323 -32.60 -16.17 -19.55
C ASN A 323 -33.49 -16.28 -18.30
N LEU A 324 -33.07 -15.68 -17.18
CA LEU A 324 -33.89 -15.48 -15.99
C LEU A 324 -34.11 -13.98 -15.80
N ASN A 325 -35.32 -13.51 -16.06
CA ASN A 325 -35.70 -12.10 -16.00
C ASN A 325 -36.71 -11.89 -14.87
N ASN A 326 -36.41 -11.00 -13.93
CA ASN A 326 -37.35 -10.58 -12.86
C ASN A 326 -37.98 -11.73 -12.04
N CYS A 327 -37.27 -12.85 -11.86
CA CYS A 327 -37.78 -14.07 -11.22
C CYS A 327 -37.62 -14.07 -9.69
N THR A 328 -38.54 -14.73 -8.98
CA THR A 328 -38.46 -14.99 -7.53
C THR A 328 -38.17 -16.46 -7.28
N ILE A 329 -37.21 -16.78 -6.41
CA ILE A 329 -36.80 -18.13 -6.07
C ILE A 329 -36.87 -18.35 -4.55
N ASN A 330 -37.71 -19.30 -4.16
CA ASN A 330 -37.94 -19.70 -2.78
C ASN A 330 -37.41 -21.13 -2.57
N SER A 331 -36.22 -21.26 -1.98
CA SER A 331 -35.66 -22.55 -1.57
C SER A 331 -35.93 -22.85 -0.11
N THR A 332 -36.13 -24.13 0.22
CA THR A 332 -36.21 -24.62 1.60
C THR A 332 -34.97 -25.42 2.05
N LYS A 333 -33.89 -25.49 1.25
CA LYS A 333 -32.62 -26.12 1.64
C LYS A 333 -31.39 -25.29 1.26
N PRO A 334 -30.52 -24.91 2.23
CA PRO A 334 -29.51 -23.88 2.02
C PRO A 334 -28.30 -24.30 1.17
N ASN A 335 -27.88 -25.56 1.20
CA ASN A 335 -26.61 -26.00 0.59
C ASN A 335 -26.73 -26.28 -0.93
N LYS A 336 -27.24 -25.30 -1.70
CA LYS A 336 -27.62 -25.39 -3.12
C LYS A 336 -27.44 -24.02 -3.81
N SER A 337 -27.64 -23.97 -5.13
CA SER A 337 -27.66 -22.73 -5.93
C SER A 337 -28.86 -22.78 -6.89
N VAL A 338 -29.38 -21.62 -7.33
CA VAL A 338 -30.56 -21.55 -8.23
C VAL A 338 -30.30 -22.33 -9.52
N LEU A 339 -29.22 -21.99 -10.23
CA LEU A 339 -28.80 -22.64 -11.46
C LEU A 339 -27.69 -23.66 -11.17
N ASN A 340 -27.94 -24.91 -11.55
CA ASN A 340 -26.93 -25.96 -11.55
C ASN A 340 -26.45 -26.19 -12.97
N ILE A 341 -25.27 -25.65 -13.32
CA ILE A 341 -24.71 -25.78 -14.66
C ILE A 341 -23.75 -26.97 -14.68
N LYS A 342 -24.00 -27.92 -15.58
CA LYS A 342 -23.23 -29.15 -15.78
C LYS A 342 -22.95 -29.36 -17.26
N ASP A 343 -21.68 -29.52 -17.59
CA ASP A 343 -21.31 -30.31 -18.76
C ASP A 343 -21.13 -31.80 -18.35
N GLN A 344 -21.28 -32.71 -19.31
CA GLN A 344 -20.93 -34.13 -19.14
C GLN A 344 -19.42 -34.31 -19.30
N GLY A 345 -18.79 -35.13 -18.46
CA GLY A 345 -17.32 -35.24 -18.36
C GLY A 345 -16.60 -35.62 -19.66
N ASP A 346 -17.30 -36.29 -20.58
CA ASP A 346 -16.83 -36.70 -21.90
C ASP A 346 -17.75 -36.16 -23.04
N ASN A 347 -18.31 -34.96 -22.89
CA ASN A 347 -19.19 -34.34 -23.90
C ASN A 347 -18.48 -34.27 -25.29
N PRO A 348 -18.96 -35.01 -26.31
CA PRO A 348 -18.29 -35.07 -27.61
C PRO A 348 -18.66 -33.90 -28.54
N CYS A 349 -19.65 -33.08 -28.17
CA CYS A 349 -20.25 -32.07 -29.04
C CYS A 349 -19.83 -30.63 -28.72
N GLY A 350 -19.24 -30.38 -27.54
CA GLY A 350 -18.63 -29.09 -27.18
C GLY A 350 -19.60 -27.93 -27.06
N TRP A 351 -20.67 -28.10 -26.27
CA TRP A 351 -21.73 -27.11 -26.10
C TRP A 351 -21.29 -25.89 -25.27
N ASP A 352 -21.59 -24.69 -25.77
CA ASP A 352 -21.51 -23.46 -24.98
C ASP A 352 -22.81 -23.22 -24.19
N PHE A 353 -22.69 -22.79 -22.95
CA PHE A 353 -23.82 -22.40 -22.11
C PHE A 353 -23.80 -20.88 -21.89
N VAL A 354 -24.83 -20.17 -22.31
CA VAL A 354 -24.96 -18.70 -22.15
C VAL A 354 -26.10 -18.41 -21.20
N ILE A 355 -25.78 -17.95 -20.00
CA ILE A 355 -26.74 -17.69 -18.94
C ILE A 355 -26.89 -16.19 -18.76
N ASN A 356 -28.10 -15.66 -18.89
CA ASN A 356 -28.40 -14.25 -18.69
C ASN A 356 -29.35 -14.10 -17.51
N VAL A 357 -28.94 -13.37 -16.47
CA VAL A 357 -29.75 -13.10 -15.29
C VAL A 357 -30.01 -11.59 -15.25
N ASN A 358 -31.25 -11.17 -15.44
CA ASN A 358 -31.58 -9.76 -15.72
C ASN A 358 -32.69 -9.21 -14.79
N GLY A 359 -32.57 -7.94 -14.44
CA GLY A 359 -33.55 -7.23 -13.63
C GLY A 359 -33.50 -7.65 -12.16
N ASN A 360 -34.67 -7.72 -11.51
CA ASN A 360 -34.74 -7.92 -10.06
C ASN A 360 -34.97 -9.38 -9.68
N ILE A 361 -33.98 -10.03 -9.07
CA ILE A 361 -34.03 -11.47 -8.74
C ILE A 361 -34.01 -11.69 -7.23
N ALA A 362 -35.13 -12.15 -6.66
CA ALA A 362 -35.22 -12.49 -5.23
C ALA A 362 -34.82 -13.96 -5.00
N VAL A 363 -33.93 -14.24 -4.03
CA VAL A 363 -33.41 -15.60 -3.77
C VAL A 363 -33.39 -15.92 -2.27
N SER A 364 -34.44 -16.56 -1.76
CA SER A 364 -34.51 -16.97 -0.35
C SER A 364 -34.03 -18.41 -0.12
N GLY A 365 -33.42 -18.65 1.06
CA GLY A 365 -33.12 -20.00 1.56
C GLY A 365 -31.96 -20.74 0.87
N LEU A 366 -30.99 -20.01 0.30
CA LEU A 366 -29.76 -20.55 -0.31
C LEU A 366 -28.48 -19.94 0.30
N ASN A 367 -27.39 -20.72 0.30
CA ASN A 367 -26.04 -20.29 0.67
C ASN A 367 -25.21 -19.99 -0.58
N ALA A 368 -24.23 -19.09 -0.45
CA ALA A 368 -23.25 -18.83 -1.50
C ALA A 368 -22.43 -20.10 -1.84
N ASN A 369 -22.25 -20.38 -3.13
CA ASN A 369 -21.45 -21.52 -3.58
C ASN A 369 -19.94 -21.27 -3.41
N SER A 370 -19.20 -22.24 -2.89
CA SER A 370 -17.77 -22.08 -2.57
C SER A 370 -16.80 -22.05 -3.76
N ARG A 371 -17.26 -22.28 -5.00
CA ARG A 371 -16.46 -22.05 -6.22
C ARG A 371 -16.78 -20.68 -6.83
N THR A 372 -18.06 -20.39 -7.07
CA THR A 372 -18.49 -19.18 -7.80
C THR A 372 -18.62 -17.95 -6.89
N CYS A 373 -18.75 -18.14 -5.58
CA CYS A 373 -19.13 -17.13 -4.59
C CYS A 373 -20.54 -16.56 -4.83
N SER A 374 -21.48 -17.39 -5.31
CA SER A 374 -22.84 -16.95 -5.62
C SER A 374 -23.92 -18.00 -5.29
N ARG A 375 -25.08 -17.54 -4.82
CA ARG A 375 -26.34 -18.29 -4.71
C ARG A 375 -27.00 -18.53 -6.07
N LEU A 376 -26.81 -17.64 -7.03
CA LEU A 376 -27.48 -17.69 -8.34
C LEU A 376 -27.02 -18.88 -9.18
N PHE A 377 -25.74 -19.24 -9.18
CA PHE A 377 -25.23 -20.30 -10.03
C PHE A 377 -24.06 -21.08 -9.43
N GLN A 378 -24.02 -22.38 -9.74
CA GLN A 378 -22.85 -23.22 -9.58
C GLN A 378 -22.42 -23.83 -10.92
N VAL A 379 -21.12 -23.84 -11.19
CA VAL A 379 -20.52 -24.53 -12.35
C VAL A 379 -19.82 -25.79 -11.87
N TYR A 380 -20.31 -26.95 -12.30
CA TYR A 380 -19.66 -28.24 -12.00
C TYR A 380 -18.30 -28.36 -12.70
N ASN A 381 -17.46 -29.27 -12.23
CA ASN A 381 -16.25 -29.72 -12.91
C ASN A 381 -15.92 -31.10 -12.35
N ASP A 382 -15.82 -32.12 -13.19
CA ASP A 382 -15.54 -33.48 -12.73
C ASP A 382 -14.03 -33.60 -12.43
N LYS A 383 -13.69 -34.10 -11.24
CA LYS A 383 -12.37 -33.87 -10.64
C LYS A 383 -11.30 -34.87 -11.09
N ASN A 384 -11.59 -35.67 -12.12
CA ASN A 384 -10.88 -36.92 -12.39
C ASN A 384 -10.05 -36.94 -13.68
N THR A 385 -10.28 -36.05 -14.65
CA THR A 385 -9.67 -36.13 -16.00
C THR A 385 -8.53 -35.13 -16.26
N GLY A 386 -8.36 -34.11 -15.41
CA GLY A 386 -7.33 -33.07 -15.55
C GLY A 386 -7.48 -32.15 -16.78
N THR A 387 -8.42 -32.44 -17.68
CA THR A 387 -8.63 -31.76 -18.96
C THR A 387 -10.02 -31.15 -18.95
N VAL A 388 -10.12 -29.87 -18.59
CA VAL A 388 -11.43 -29.20 -18.52
C VAL A 388 -11.77 -28.63 -19.90
N LYS A 389 -12.89 -29.09 -20.46
CA LYS A 389 -13.44 -28.62 -21.73
C LYS A 389 -14.79 -27.96 -21.48
N HIS A 390 -15.04 -26.88 -22.22
CA HIS A 390 -16.26 -26.04 -22.23
C HIS A 390 -16.68 -25.45 -20.88
N TYR A 391 -17.15 -24.20 -20.94
CA TYR A 391 -17.45 -23.42 -19.76
C TYR A 391 -18.60 -22.47 -20.03
N ALA A 392 -19.51 -22.37 -19.07
CA ALA A 392 -20.60 -21.42 -19.16
C ALA A 392 -20.12 -19.97 -19.11
N THR A 393 -20.67 -19.13 -19.96
CA THR A 393 -20.68 -17.68 -19.78
C THR A 393 -21.91 -17.33 -18.94
N VAL A 394 -21.72 -16.61 -17.83
CA VAL A 394 -22.82 -16.10 -17.00
C VAL A 394 -22.75 -14.59 -16.99
N ASN A 395 -23.81 -13.97 -17.51
CA ASN A 395 -24.02 -12.54 -17.55
C ASN A 395 -25.06 -12.14 -16.49
N ILE A 396 -24.80 -11.06 -15.76
CA ILE A 396 -25.77 -10.44 -14.85
C ILE A 396 -25.99 -9.01 -15.34
N ASN A 397 -27.24 -8.68 -15.68
CA ASN A 397 -27.64 -7.40 -16.28
C ASN A 397 -26.75 -6.99 -17.49
N GLY A 398 -26.43 -7.96 -18.35
CA GLY A 398 -25.54 -7.78 -19.51
C GLY A 398 -24.03 -7.86 -19.21
N THR A 399 -23.58 -7.66 -17.96
CA THR A 399 -22.16 -7.78 -17.59
C THR A 399 -21.75 -9.25 -17.44
N PRO A 400 -20.75 -9.74 -18.18
CA PRO A 400 -20.19 -11.08 -17.96
C PRO A 400 -19.47 -11.15 -16.60
N VAL A 401 -19.93 -12.02 -15.70
CA VAL A 401 -19.33 -12.20 -14.36
C VAL A 401 -18.59 -13.53 -14.21
N TRP A 402 -18.92 -14.52 -15.06
CA TRP A 402 -18.22 -15.80 -15.13
C TRP A 402 -18.03 -16.19 -16.59
N LYS A 403 -16.83 -16.63 -16.95
CA LYS A 403 -16.48 -17.06 -18.32
C LYS A 403 -15.26 -17.96 -18.26
N ASP A 404 -15.12 -18.87 -19.23
CA ASP A 404 -13.91 -19.69 -19.45
C ASP A 404 -13.39 -20.41 -18.18
N GLY A 405 -14.31 -20.76 -17.26
CA GLY A 405 -14.04 -21.54 -16.05
C GLY A 405 -13.67 -20.74 -14.81
N ALA A 406 -13.57 -19.43 -14.95
CA ALA A 406 -13.15 -18.47 -13.93
C ALA A 406 -14.17 -17.31 -13.80
N ARG A 407 -13.87 -16.40 -12.86
CA ARG A 407 -14.55 -15.10 -12.76
C ARG A 407 -14.10 -14.22 -13.93
N ALA A 408 -15.04 -13.52 -14.55
CA ALA A 408 -14.75 -12.61 -15.67
C ALA A 408 -14.51 -11.16 -15.23
N VAL A 409 -14.94 -10.80 -14.02
CA VAL A 409 -14.66 -9.51 -13.35
C VAL A 409 -14.31 -9.74 -11.88
N ASP A 410 -13.63 -8.77 -11.28
CA ASP A 410 -13.09 -8.87 -9.92
C ASP A 410 -14.14 -9.16 -8.85
N HIS A 411 -13.68 -9.71 -7.72
CA HIS A 411 -14.57 -10.10 -6.64
C HIS A 411 -15.35 -8.89 -6.08
N ASN A 412 -14.71 -7.72 -6.03
CA ASN A 412 -15.28 -6.43 -5.57
C ASN A 412 -15.88 -5.58 -6.72
N PHE A 413 -16.14 -6.15 -7.89
CA PHE A 413 -16.64 -5.38 -9.04
C PHE A 413 -18.02 -4.76 -8.78
N ASP A 414 -18.13 -3.45 -9.01
CA ASP A 414 -19.30 -2.59 -8.74
C ASP A 414 -20.04 -2.15 -10.02
N GLY A 415 -19.44 -2.31 -11.20
CA GLY A 415 -19.99 -1.91 -12.50
C GLY A 415 -21.20 -2.72 -13.01
N ILE A 416 -21.95 -3.41 -12.14
CA ILE A 416 -23.20 -4.08 -12.52
C ILE A 416 -24.34 -3.08 -12.34
N THR A 417 -24.77 -2.50 -13.46
CA THR A 417 -25.77 -1.43 -13.49
C THR A 417 -27.12 -1.95 -13.97
N GLY A 418 -28.21 -1.44 -13.36
CA GLY A 418 -29.59 -1.74 -13.77
C GLY A 418 -30.12 -3.11 -13.35
N GLY A 419 -30.77 -3.19 -12.19
CA GLY A 419 -31.40 -4.40 -11.66
C GLY A 419 -30.63 -5.00 -10.48
N SER A 420 -31.32 -5.44 -9.43
CA SER A 420 -30.71 -5.99 -8.22
C SER A 420 -31.16 -7.42 -7.93
N TYR A 421 -30.20 -8.32 -7.66
CA TYR A 421 -30.53 -9.56 -6.96
C TYR A 421 -30.31 -9.38 -5.46
N THR A 422 -31.28 -9.85 -4.68
CA THR A 422 -31.29 -9.77 -3.21
C THR A 422 -31.68 -11.13 -2.62
N ASP A 423 -31.15 -11.43 -1.44
CA ASP A 423 -31.51 -12.60 -0.63
C ASP A 423 -32.70 -12.34 0.33
N GLY A 424 -33.10 -11.06 0.43
CA GLY A 424 -34.09 -10.55 1.40
C GLY A 424 -33.47 -9.84 2.62
N THR A 425 -32.14 -9.75 2.71
CA THR A 425 -31.45 -9.15 3.86
C THR A 425 -31.26 -7.64 3.68
N GLU A 426 -31.59 -6.89 4.72
CA GLU A 426 -31.41 -5.43 4.78
C GLU A 426 -29.92 -5.06 4.91
N GLY A 427 -29.43 -4.16 4.06
CA GLY A 427 -28.04 -3.70 4.05
C GLY A 427 -27.08 -4.42 3.08
N ALA A 428 -27.53 -5.42 2.32
CA ALA A 428 -26.71 -6.10 1.32
C ALA A 428 -26.34 -5.17 0.13
N GLY A 429 -25.07 -5.21 -0.29
CA GLY A 429 -24.58 -4.43 -1.45
C GLY A 429 -25.27 -4.83 -2.76
N SER A 430 -25.97 -3.90 -3.41
CA SER A 430 -26.81 -4.20 -4.59
C SER A 430 -25.99 -4.48 -5.87
N ALA A 431 -24.87 -3.78 -6.06
CA ALA A 431 -24.13 -3.70 -7.34
C ALA A 431 -23.05 -4.79 -7.55
N GLN A 432 -22.80 -5.66 -6.58
CA GLN A 432 -21.81 -6.74 -6.69
C GLN A 432 -22.48 -8.05 -7.19
N TYR A 433 -21.68 -9.02 -7.66
CA TYR A 433 -22.15 -10.39 -7.95
C TYR A 433 -21.58 -11.48 -7.04
N THR A 434 -20.58 -11.14 -6.24
CA THR A 434 -20.05 -12.07 -5.26
C THR A 434 -20.77 -11.83 -3.94
N ASP A 435 -21.46 -12.85 -3.47
CA ASP A 435 -22.14 -12.84 -2.18
C ASP A 435 -21.14 -12.63 -1.03
N GLY A 436 -19.85 -12.90 -1.27
CA GLY A 436 -18.79 -12.64 -0.32
C GLY A 436 -18.65 -11.17 0.11
N TYR A 437 -18.86 -10.20 -0.78
CA TYR A 437 -18.93 -8.78 -0.36
C TYR A 437 -20.34 -8.38 0.08
N LYS A 438 -21.40 -8.86 -0.58
CA LYS A 438 -22.79 -8.56 -0.19
C LYS A 438 -23.08 -8.88 1.28
N ASP A 439 -22.59 -10.03 1.73
CA ASP A 439 -22.81 -10.58 3.06
C ASP A 439 -21.68 -10.17 4.05
N ASN A 440 -20.76 -9.28 3.63
CA ASN A 440 -19.51 -8.92 4.34
C ASN A 440 -18.75 -10.14 4.89
N ALA A 441 -18.65 -11.19 4.06
CA ALA A 441 -18.17 -12.50 4.44
C ALA A 441 -16.64 -12.62 4.36
N PHE A 442 -15.91 -11.68 4.98
CA PHE A 442 -14.45 -11.65 4.99
C PHE A 442 -13.84 -11.78 6.39
N ASP A 443 -12.80 -12.59 6.50
CA ASP A 443 -11.87 -12.62 7.63
C ASP A 443 -10.67 -11.71 7.29
N THR A 444 -10.31 -10.78 8.18
CA THR A 444 -9.27 -9.78 7.93
C THR A 444 -8.09 -9.95 8.89
N SER A 445 -6.87 -9.85 8.37
CA SER A 445 -5.62 -9.82 9.15
C SER A 445 -4.71 -8.69 8.68
N THR A 446 -3.82 -8.22 9.55
CA THR A 446 -2.82 -7.20 9.26
C THR A 446 -1.43 -7.74 9.56
N SER A 447 -0.44 -7.42 8.73
CA SER A 447 0.96 -7.59 9.10
C SER A 447 1.38 -6.59 10.19
N GLU A 448 2.56 -6.82 10.75
CA GLU A 448 3.32 -5.76 11.42
C GLU A 448 3.67 -4.64 10.42
N TRP A 449 4.13 -3.51 10.97
CA TRP A 449 4.65 -2.38 10.19
C TRP A 449 6.08 -2.67 9.70
N PHE A 450 6.28 -2.53 8.39
CA PHE A 450 7.60 -2.47 7.77
C PHE A 450 7.99 -1.00 7.59
N THR A 451 9.17 -0.62 8.06
CA THR A 451 9.71 0.74 7.86
C THR A 451 10.67 0.74 6.67
N ASN A 452 10.48 1.70 5.78
CA ASN A 452 11.31 1.95 4.60
C ASN A 452 12.55 2.79 4.99
N ALA A 453 13.56 2.82 4.12
CA ALA A 453 14.81 3.57 4.36
C ALA A 453 14.64 5.10 4.47
N ASP A 454 13.51 5.65 4.00
CA ASP A 454 13.12 7.06 4.13
C ASP A 454 12.43 7.38 5.48
N GLY A 455 12.20 6.37 6.34
CA GLY A 455 11.49 6.48 7.61
C GLY A 455 9.97 6.40 7.52
N SER A 456 9.39 6.26 6.31
CA SER A 456 7.98 5.92 6.14
C SER A 456 7.72 4.46 6.55
N SER A 457 6.47 4.11 6.86
CA SER A 457 6.10 2.72 7.17
C SER A 457 4.89 2.28 6.36
N TYR A 458 4.82 0.98 6.05
CA TYR A 458 3.60 0.37 5.51
C TYR A 458 3.28 -0.96 6.21
N ARG A 459 2.02 -1.36 6.16
CA ARG A 459 1.60 -2.74 6.53
C ARG A 459 0.64 -3.30 5.50
N THR A 460 0.61 -4.62 5.38
CA THR A 460 -0.29 -5.33 4.47
C THR A 460 -1.55 -5.75 5.22
N ILE A 461 -2.69 -5.26 4.77
CA ILE A 461 -4.01 -5.78 5.16
C ILE A 461 -4.36 -6.90 4.20
N THR A 462 -4.67 -8.09 4.72
CA THR A 462 -5.17 -9.24 3.94
C THR A 462 -6.62 -9.50 4.33
N LYS A 463 -7.50 -9.69 3.35
CA LYS A 463 -8.89 -10.14 3.59
C LYS A 463 -9.14 -11.43 2.83
N ILE A 464 -9.77 -12.42 3.48
CA ILE A 464 -10.07 -13.73 2.91
C ILE A 464 -11.57 -13.98 2.94
N CYS A 465 -12.17 -14.26 1.79
CA CYS A 465 -13.60 -14.54 1.67
C CYS A 465 -13.95 -15.91 2.26
N ARG A 466 -14.78 -15.93 3.32
CA ARG A 466 -15.26 -17.12 4.03
C ARG A 466 -16.02 -18.13 3.14
N TYR A 467 -16.56 -17.70 2.01
CA TYR A 467 -17.28 -18.60 1.09
C TYR A 467 -16.38 -19.32 0.11
N CYS A 468 -15.46 -18.61 -0.56
CA CYS A 468 -14.70 -19.16 -1.69
C CYS A 468 -13.17 -19.13 -1.53
N GLY A 469 -12.64 -18.59 -0.43
CA GLY A 469 -11.20 -18.49 -0.19
C GLY A 469 -10.47 -17.48 -1.08
N TYR A 470 -11.19 -16.64 -1.83
CA TYR A 470 -10.58 -15.49 -2.51
C TYR A 470 -9.91 -14.58 -1.48
N ALA A 471 -8.64 -14.27 -1.69
CA ALA A 471 -7.86 -13.37 -0.86
C ALA A 471 -7.51 -12.11 -1.65
N GLU A 472 -7.76 -10.94 -1.06
CA GLU A 472 -7.22 -9.66 -1.52
C GLU A 472 -6.21 -9.12 -0.50
N THR A 473 -5.22 -8.38 -0.99
CA THR A 473 -4.25 -7.64 -0.17
C THR A 473 -4.22 -6.17 -0.55
N SER A 474 -4.12 -5.30 0.44
CA SER A 474 -3.97 -3.86 0.27
C SER A 474 -2.92 -3.32 1.23
N LYS A 475 -2.19 -2.27 0.84
CA LYS A 475 -1.28 -1.56 1.74
C LYS A 475 -2.02 -0.49 2.55
N GLU A 476 -1.64 -0.35 3.81
CA GLU A 476 -1.88 0.84 4.61
C GLU A 476 -0.52 1.52 4.83
N GLU A 477 -0.45 2.81 4.52
CA GLU A 477 0.81 3.56 4.47
C GLU A 477 0.79 4.70 5.50
N LYS A 478 1.96 4.99 6.04
CA LYS A 478 2.21 5.99 7.08
C LYS A 478 3.47 6.78 6.68
N PRO A 479 3.39 8.09 6.43
CA PRO A 479 4.56 8.88 6.04
C PRO A 479 5.60 8.92 7.17
N ALA A 480 6.84 9.25 6.79
CA ALA A 480 7.91 9.49 7.74
C ALA A 480 7.52 10.61 8.74
N ALA A 481 8.00 10.50 9.98
CA ALA A 481 7.91 11.63 10.90
C ALA A 481 8.80 12.79 10.37
N PRO A 482 8.39 14.06 10.50
CA PRO A 482 9.20 15.19 10.03
C PRO A 482 10.58 15.18 10.71
N LYS A 483 11.63 15.15 9.89
CA LYS A 483 13.04 15.10 10.34
C LYS A 483 13.27 16.21 11.37
N GLN A 484 13.79 15.84 12.54
CA GLN A 484 14.08 16.81 13.59
C GLN A 484 15.42 17.48 13.28
N TRP A 485 15.41 18.79 13.12
CA TRP A 485 16.62 19.60 12.93
C TRP A 485 17.25 19.89 14.30
N GLU A 486 18.54 19.61 14.46
CA GLU A 486 19.28 19.98 15.68
C GLU A 486 19.53 21.49 15.73
N TYR A 487 19.79 22.09 14.56
CA TYR A 487 19.82 23.54 14.36
C TYR A 487 18.66 23.95 13.47
N SER A 488 17.71 24.70 14.02
CA SER A 488 16.50 25.12 13.32
C SER A 488 16.75 26.22 12.27
N LYS A 489 16.06 26.11 11.13
CA LYS A 489 16.02 27.15 10.10
C LYS A 489 15.42 28.45 10.63
N SER A 490 15.88 29.60 10.10
CA SER A 490 15.42 30.92 10.54
C SER A 490 15.37 31.92 9.38
N LYS A 491 14.42 32.85 9.40
CA LYS A 491 14.43 34.07 8.58
C LYS A 491 14.30 35.25 9.52
N MET A 492 15.16 36.25 9.37
CA MET A 492 15.15 37.47 10.15
C MET A 492 15.23 38.69 9.24
N ALA A 493 14.66 39.81 9.68
CA ALA A 493 14.74 41.10 9.00
C ALA A 493 15.01 42.23 10.00
N THR A 494 15.82 43.22 9.63
CA THR A 494 15.86 44.49 10.36
C THR A 494 14.60 45.30 10.08
N ASN A 495 14.22 46.19 11.00
CA ASN A 495 13.20 47.18 10.66
C ASN A 495 13.68 48.11 9.51
N LEU A 496 12.74 48.82 8.89
CA LEU A 496 13.05 49.76 7.82
C LEU A 496 13.87 50.95 8.34
N ASP A 497 14.84 51.37 7.53
CA ASP A 497 15.65 52.57 7.75
C ASP A 497 15.05 53.82 7.08
N GLU A 498 15.78 54.94 7.09
CA GLU A 498 15.37 56.21 6.46
C GLU A 498 15.31 56.18 4.92
N HIS A 499 15.86 55.13 4.29
CA HIS A 499 15.78 54.87 2.85
C HIS A 499 14.70 53.82 2.50
N PHE A 500 13.93 53.36 3.50
CA PHE A 500 13.00 52.24 3.43
C PHE A 500 13.65 50.92 2.96
N GLN A 501 14.90 50.69 3.39
CA GLN A 501 15.63 49.44 3.21
C GLN A 501 15.56 48.57 4.47
N SER A 502 15.54 47.25 4.28
CA SER A 502 15.56 46.23 5.34
C SER A 502 16.57 45.15 5.00
N ASN A 503 17.44 44.80 5.95
CA ASN A 503 18.44 43.74 5.78
C ASN A 503 17.86 42.42 6.28
N VAL A 504 17.77 41.44 5.39
CA VAL A 504 17.24 40.11 5.64
C VAL A 504 18.39 39.11 5.80
N SER A 505 18.22 38.16 6.71
CA SER A 505 19.12 37.02 6.93
C SER A 505 18.32 35.72 6.94
N LEU A 506 18.71 34.77 6.11
CA LEU A 506 18.01 33.51 5.87
C LEU A 506 18.97 32.36 6.19
N THR A 507 18.73 31.65 7.29
CA THR A 507 19.62 30.64 7.86
C THR A 507 19.10 29.23 7.61
N LEU A 508 19.93 28.38 7.01
CA LEU A 508 19.61 26.97 6.78
C LEU A 508 19.56 26.19 8.10
N PRO A 509 18.74 25.13 8.19
CA PRO A 509 18.84 24.18 9.28
C PRO A 509 20.05 23.25 9.08
N SER A 510 20.46 22.57 10.14
CA SER A 510 21.33 21.40 10.03
C SER A 510 20.96 20.28 11.02
N SER A 511 21.27 19.06 10.59
CA SER A 511 21.18 17.81 11.34
C SER A 511 21.92 16.75 10.54
N GLU A 512 22.70 15.91 11.22
CA GLU A 512 23.44 14.82 10.59
C GLU A 512 23.32 13.51 11.39
N GLN A 513 23.10 12.40 10.69
CA GLN A 513 22.99 11.08 11.31
C GLN A 513 24.20 10.21 10.93
N GLN A 514 24.99 9.83 11.92
CA GLN A 514 25.97 8.76 11.74
C GLN A 514 25.27 7.40 11.56
N LEU A 515 25.60 6.67 10.49
CA LEU A 515 25.00 5.37 10.20
C LEU A 515 25.66 4.23 11.00
N THR A 516 24.84 3.42 11.66
CA THR A 516 25.28 2.17 12.32
C THR A 516 25.58 1.09 11.28
N THR A 517 26.66 0.33 11.48
CA THR A 517 26.97 -0.94 10.78
C THR A 517 26.68 -2.09 11.74
N GLU A 518 26.08 -3.18 11.27
CA GLU A 518 25.75 -4.36 12.10
C GLU A 518 26.70 -5.52 11.75
N ILE A 519 27.25 -6.20 12.77
CA ILE A 519 28.16 -7.35 12.58
C ILE A 519 27.72 -8.51 13.48
N CYS A 520 27.06 -9.50 12.89
CA CYS A 520 26.66 -10.73 13.57
C CYS A 520 27.77 -11.78 13.50
N PHE A 521 28.38 -12.10 14.64
CA PHE A 521 29.33 -13.20 14.79
C PHE A 521 28.58 -14.50 15.09
N VAL A 522 28.70 -15.49 14.21
CA VAL A 522 28.08 -16.81 14.35
C VAL A 522 29.15 -17.79 14.80
N LEU A 523 29.16 -18.11 16.09
CA LEU A 523 30.26 -18.79 16.78
C LEU A 523 29.92 -20.25 17.07
N ASP A 524 30.71 -21.16 16.50
CA ASP A 524 30.71 -22.56 16.86
C ASP A 524 31.22 -22.74 18.29
N GLY A 525 30.38 -23.16 19.22
CA GLY A 525 30.82 -23.38 20.59
C GLY A 525 31.47 -24.75 20.82
N SER A 526 31.43 -25.65 19.82
CA SER A 526 31.52 -27.11 20.02
C SER A 526 32.83 -27.56 20.67
N SER A 527 32.80 -28.74 21.30
CA SER A 527 33.88 -29.20 22.19
C SER A 527 35.24 -29.45 21.50
N TYR A 528 35.30 -29.32 20.16
CA TYR A 528 36.52 -29.46 19.36
C TYR A 528 36.92 -28.17 18.64
N SER A 529 36.18 -27.07 18.76
CA SER A 529 36.44 -25.83 18.03
C SER A 529 36.88 -24.69 18.96
N ASN A 530 38.05 -24.08 18.71
CA ASN A 530 38.54 -22.91 19.45
C ASN A 530 38.15 -21.60 18.74
N THR A 531 36.86 -21.25 18.77
CA THR A 531 36.33 -20.05 18.10
C THR A 531 36.61 -18.75 18.84
N GLY A 532 36.54 -18.77 20.18
CA GLY A 532 36.65 -17.57 21.01
C GLY A 532 37.96 -16.80 20.82
N GLU A 533 39.08 -17.49 20.60
CA GLU A 533 40.38 -16.84 20.35
C GLU A 533 40.41 -16.11 18.99
N SER A 534 39.91 -16.74 17.93
CA SER A 534 39.74 -16.11 16.61
C SER A 534 38.79 -14.92 16.67
N ALA A 535 37.67 -15.05 17.37
CA ALA A 535 36.68 -14.00 17.54
C ALA A 535 37.26 -12.79 18.30
N LEU A 536 37.96 -13.02 19.42
CA LEU A 536 38.63 -11.97 20.20
C LEU A 536 39.73 -11.24 19.42
N LYS A 537 40.48 -11.96 18.57
CA LYS A 537 41.45 -11.34 17.66
C LYS A 537 40.77 -10.39 16.68
N MET A 538 39.66 -10.81 16.07
CA MET A 538 38.88 -9.95 15.16
C MET A 538 38.24 -8.76 15.88
N LEU A 539 37.79 -8.94 17.12
CA LEU A 539 37.25 -7.85 17.95
C LEU A 539 38.28 -6.74 18.21
N SER A 540 39.57 -7.10 18.40
CA SER A 540 40.66 -6.11 18.52
C SER A 540 40.84 -5.32 17.22
N SER A 541 40.97 -6.02 16.08
CA SER A 541 41.16 -5.36 14.78
C SER A 541 39.95 -4.51 14.35
N LEU A 542 38.73 -4.92 14.72
CA LEU A 542 37.51 -4.12 14.54
C LEU A 542 37.54 -2.85 15.41
N LYS A 543 37.97 -2.95 16.68
CA LYS A 543 38.14 -1.77 17.57
C LYS A 543 39.18 -0.79 17.04
N GLU A 544 40.29 -1.29 16.51
CA GLU A 544 41.35 -0.50 15.89
C GLU A 544 40.83 0.26 14.66
N ALA A 545 40.15 -0.43 13.73
CA ALA A 545 39.54 0.21 12.56
C ALA A 545 38.44 1.24 12.92
N VAL A 546 37.72 1.03 14.01
CA VAL A 546 36.71 1.96 14.54
C VAL A 546 37.35 3.17 15.24
N ALA A 547 38.50 3.02 15.88
CA ALA A 547 39.26 4.15 16.42
C ALA A 547 39.89 5.01 15.30
N GLU A 548 40.25 4.41 14.16
CA GLU A 548 40.75 5.11 12.97
C GLU A 548 39.62 5.84 12.19
N SER A 549 38.48 5.19 11.99
CA SER A 549 37.36 5.74 11.19
C SER A 549 36.37 6.60 11.99
N GLY A 550 36.17 6.29 13.26
CA GLY A 550 35.08 6.79 14.10
C GLY A 550 33.72 6.09 13.88
N ALA A 551 33.64 5.03 13.06
CA ALA A 551 32.38 4.42 12.65
C ALA A 551 31.58 3.77 13.78
N LYS A 552 30.26 3.95 13.79
CA LYS A 552 29.36 3.33 14.78
C LYS A 552 29.03 1.87 14.42
N ILE A 553 29.38 0.93 15.31
CA ILE A 553 29.18 -0.52 15.08
C ILE A 553 28.31 -1.14 16.18
N GLN A 554 27.28 -1.86 15.76
CA GLN A 554 26.58 -2.85 16.57
C GLN A 554 27.21 -4.23 16.34
N VAL A 555 27.44 -4.98 17.41
CA VAL A 555 27.96 -6.35 17.37
C VAL A 555 26.92 -7.29 17.98
N ASP A 556 26.50 -8.27 17.18
CA ASP A 556 25.55 -9.30 17.55
C ASP A 556 26.25 -10.66 17.64
N ILE A 557 25.80 -11.52 18.55
CA ILE A 557 26.52 -12.75 18.90
C ILE A 557 25.54 -13.93 18.92
N VAL A 558 25.77 -14.88 18.01
CA VAL A 558 24.98 -16.11 17.87
C VAL A 558 25.89 -17.30 18.15
N GLY A 559 25.80 -17.88 19.35
CA GLY A 559 26.47 -19.14 19.66
C GLY A 559 25.67 -20.32 19.11
N PHE A 560 26.33 -21.35 18.57
CA PHE A 560 25.63 -22.58 18.18
C PHE A 560 26.30 -23.86 18.69
N LYS A 561 25.46 -24.85 19.01
CA LYS A 561 25.81 -26.25 19.31
C LYS A 561 24.71 -27.17 18.80
N GLN A 562 24.05 -27.98 19.62
CA GLN A 562 22.84 -28.74 19.27
C GLN A 562 21.73 -27.84 18.70
N ILE A 563 21.56 -26.66 19.30
CA ILE A 563 20.67 -25.57 18.87
C ILE A 563 21.48 -24.26 18.75
N ALA A 564 20.84 -23.19 18.29
CA ALA A 564 21.40 -21.84 18.35
C ALA A 564 20.95 -21.08 19.60
N TYR A 565 21.80 -20.15 20.03
CA TYR A 565 21.64 -19.31 21.21
C TYR A 565 21.88 -17.86 20.84
N ASP A 566 20.95 -17.01 21.25
CA ASP A 566 21.12 -15.56 21.22
C ASP A 566 22.00 -15.17 22.41
N ASP A 567 23.23 -14.77 22.14
CA ASP A 567 24.22 -14.41 23.16
C ASP A 567 24.29 -12.90 23.41
N GLY A 568 23.59 -12.09 22.61
CA GLY A 568 23.31 -10.68 22.84
C GLY A 568 23.74 -9.72 21.71
N SER A 569 23.15 -8.53 21.74
CA SER A 569 23.46 -7.37 20.88
C SER A 569 24.15 -6.28 21.70
N TYR A 570 25.20 -5.65 21.16
CA TYR A 570 26.09 -4.75 21.89
C TYR A 570 26.58 -3.57 21.05
N ASP A 571 26.73 -2.39 21.67
CA ASP A 571 27.46 -1.26 21.08
C ASP A 571 28.97 -1.43 21.30
N LEU A 572 29.75 -1.48 20.21
CA LEU A 572 31.19 -1.78 20.28
C LEU A 572 31.99 -0.71 21.05
N ALA A 573 31.62 0.57 20.90
CA ALA A 573 32.37 1.69 21.46
C ALA A 573 32.24 1.75 22.99
N THR A 574 31.11 1.31 23.53
CA THR A 574 30.78 1.39 24.96
C THR A 574 30.77 0.04 25.70
N GLN A 575 30.64 -1.09 25.00
CA GLN A 575 30.45 -2.43 25.60
C GLN A 575 31.50 -3.48 25.16
N TYR A 576 32.69 -3.04 24.78
CA TYR A 576 33.78 -3.92 24.30
C TYR A 576 34.08 -5.11 25.23
N ASP A 577 34.12 -4.89 26.54
CA ASP A 577 34.42 -5.93 27.52
C ASP A 577 33.27 -6.93 27.67
N GLU A 578 32.03 -6.53 27.42
CA GLU A 578 30.85 -7.39 27.43
C GLU A 578 30.86 -8.33 26.22
N ILE A 579 31.16 -7.80 25.02
CA ILE A 579 31.35 -8.59 23.80
C ILE A 579 32.47 -9.62 24.02
N ALA A 580 33.60 -9.21 24.59
CA ALA A 580 34.73 -10.09 24.88
C ALA A 580 34.38 -11.22 25.88
N LYS A 581 33.47 -10.98 26.83
CA LYS A 581 32.93 -12.01 27.75
C LYS A 581 31.96 -12.95 27.03
N ALA A 582 31.10 -12.42 26.17
CA ALA A 582 30.12 -13.19 25.41
C ALA A 582 30.79 -14.13 24.39
N PHE A 583 31.86 -13.71 23.72
CA PHE A 583 32.70 -14.57 22.87
C PHE A 583 33.36 -15.76 23.61
N GLN A 584 33.36 -15.75 24.95
CA GLN A 584 33.87 -16.84 25.79
C GLN A 584 32.75 -17.70 26.42
N LYS A 585 31.48 -17.41 26.12
CA LYS A 585 30.31 -18.08 26.70
C LYS A 585 30.24 -19.55 26.23
N LYS A 586 30.22 -20.48 27.18
CA LYS A 586 30.26 -21.92 26.89
C LYS A 586 28.86 -22.54 26.95
N HIS A 587 28.32 -22.86 25.79
CA HIS A 587 27.18 -23.75 25.63
C HIS A 587 27.59 -25.23 25.80
N SER A 588 26.64 -26.15 25.90
CA SER A 588 26.87 -27.60 26.02
C SER A 588 26.32 -28.37 24.80
N HIS A 589 26.89 -29.56 24.52
CA HIS A 589 26.33 -30.64 23.67
C HIS A 589 26.12 -30.36 22.16
N GLY A 590 26.72 -31.17 21.27
CA GLY A 590 26.45 -31.18 19.82
C GLY A 590 27.10 -30.08 18.96
N THR A 591 26.84 -30.12 17.64
CA THR A 591 27.09 -29.05 16.64
C THR A 591 26.04 -29.10 15.52
N ASN A 592 25.50 -27.93 15.17
CA ASN A 592 24.40 -27.68 14.24
C ASN A 592 24.58 -26.28 13.62
N MET A 593 25.47 -26.19 12.62
CA MET A 593 25.78 -24.93 11.93
C MET A 593 24.53 -24.34 11.25
N HIS A 594 23.62 -25.20 10.78
CA HIS A 594 22.33 -24.78 10.22
C HIS A 594 21.50 -23.98 11.24
N ALA A 595 21.43 -24.40 12.51
CA ALA A 595 20.75 -23.63 13.55
C ALA A 595 21.36 -22.24 13.74
N GLY A 596 22.70 -22.15 13.80
CA GLY A 596 23.40 -20.87 13.97
C GLY A 596 23.11 -19.89 12.84
N LEU A 597 23.13 -20.38 11.59
CA LEU A 597 22.81 -19.58 10.40
C LEU A 597 21.33 -19.17 10.33
N LEU A 598 20.40 -20.04 10.76
CA LEU A 598 18.98 -19.69 10.89
C LEU A 598 18.74 -18.57 11.90
N LEU A 599 19.34 -18.65 13.09
CA LEU A 599 19.21 -17.58 14.09
C LEU A 599 19.92 -16.29 13.63
N ALA A 600 21.07 -16.38 12.96
CA ALA A 600 21.72 -15.21 12.35
C ALA A 600 20.83 -14.51 11.30
N LYS A 601 20.06 -15.29 10.52
CA LYS A 601 19.08 -14.77 9.57
C LYS A 601 17.94 -14.01 10.23
N GLU A 602 17.49 -14.45 11.41
CA GLU A 602 16.53 -13.70 12.23
C GLU A 602 17.16 -12.46 12.86
N VAL A 603 18.32 -12.59 13.51
CA VAL A 603 19.06 -11.48 14.17
C VAL A 603 19.27 -10.31 13.22
N LEU A 604 19.91 -10.55 12.08
CA LEU A 604 20.19 -9.53 11.05
C LEU A 604 18.93 -8.97 10.39
N ALA A 605 17.75 -9.56 10.61
CA ALA A 605 16.47 -9.06 10.12
C ALA A 605 15.69 -8.23 11.17
N ARG A 606 16.16 -8.14 12.43
CA ARG A 606 15.46 -7.41 13.51
C ARG A 606 15.49 -5.90 13.33
N ASP A 607 16.68 -5.32 13.15
CA ASP A 607 16.82 -3.87 12.98
C ASP A 607 16.69 -3.50 11.49
N THR A 608 15.54 -2.96 11.10
CA THR A 608 15.29 -2.49 9.73
C THR A 608 15.79 -1.06 9.48
N SER A 609 16.31 -0.36 10.50
CA SER A 609 16.93 0.97 10.35
C SER A 609 18.36 0.91 9.82
N ILE A 610 19.03 -0.24 9.94
CA ILE A 610 20.34 -0.52 9.34
C ILE A 610 20.11 -1.13 7.94
N PRO A 611 20.58 -0.50 6.85
CA PRO A 611 20.46 -1.07 5.51
C PRO A 611 21.25 -2.38 5.38
N ASP A 612 20.71 -3.37 4.67
CA ASP A 612 21.31 -4.70 4.49
C ASP A 612 22.77 -4.67 3.97
N SER A 613 23.11 -3.68 3.14
CA SER A 613 24.47 -3.47 2.63
C SER A 613 25.49 -3.04 3.69
N ARG A 614 25.04 -2.57 4.87
CA ARG A 614 25.86 -2.27 6.05
C ARG A 614 25.73 -3.35 7.14
N LYS A 615 25.32 -4.57 6.76
CA LYS A 615 25.26 -5.74 7.64
C LYS A 615 26.28 -6.80 7.24
N TYR A 616 26.90 -7.39 8.24
CA TYR A 616 27.93 -8.41 8.08
C TYR A 616 27.57 -9.67 8.88
N MET A 617 27.84 -10.84 8.31
CA MET A 617 27.65 -12.14 8.96
C MET A 617 28.97 -12.90 8.94
N ILE A 618 29.55 -13.12 10.12
CA ILE A 618 30.89 -13.70 10.28
C ILE A 618 30.77 -15.05 10.97
N LEU A 619 30.74 -16.13 10.18
CA LEU A 619 30.74 -17.49 10.67
C LEU A 619 32.14 -17.92 11.09
N ILE A 620 32.33 -18.34 12.34
CA ILE A 620 33.58 -18.88 12.87
C ILE A 620 33.31 -20.30 13.36
N SER A 621 33.86 -21.30 12.66
CA SER A 621 33.66 -22.74 12.93
C SER A 621 34.85 -23.55 12.44
N ASP A 622 35.05 -24.75 12.97
CA ASP A 622 36.08 -25.66 12.46
C ASP A 622 35.58 -26.53 11.28
N GLY A 623 34.30 -26.40 10.91
CA GLY A 623 33.65 -27.11 9.81
C GLY A 623 33.04 -28.46 10.20
N ASP A 624 33.07 -28.87 11.48
CA ASP A 624 32.35 -30.07 11.94
C ASP A 624 30.86 -29.75 12.15
N SER A 625 29.98 -30.39 11.39
CA SER A 625 28.53 -30.36 11.68
C SER A 625 27.82 -31.63 11.22
N TYR A 626 26.87 -32.09 12.04
CA TYR A 626 26.22 -33.39 11.87
C TYR A 626 24.77 -33.44 12.37
N LEU A 627 24.23 -32.27 12.74
CA LEU A 627 22.82 -32.01 13.07
C LEU A 627 22.30 -30.89 12.18
N TYR A 628 20.99 -30.82 12.00
CA TYR A 628 20.33 -29.78 11.20
C TYR A 628 18.90 -29.53 11.71
N CYS A 629 18.39 -28.34 11.41
CA CYS A 629 17.03 -27.91 11.74
C CYS A 629 16.03 -28.12 10.59
N LYS A 630 14.74 -27.93 10.88
CA LYS A 630 13.64 -28.03 9.89
C LYS A 630 12.69 -26.86 9.99
N ASN A 631 12.09 -26.47 8.86
CA ASN A 631 11.06 -25.42 8.77
C ASN A 631 11.50 -24.06 9.38
N GLY A 632 12.80 -23.78 9.48
CA GLY A 632 13.36 -22.61 10.17
C GLY A 632 13.56 -22.75 11.67
N ASP A 633 13.10 -23.84 12.30
CA ASP A 633 13.19 -24.05 13.76
C ASP A 633 14.62 -24.38 14.21
N TYR A 634 15.38 -23.35 14.57
CA TYR A 634 16.73 -23.43 15.13
C TYR A 634 16.78 -24.03 16.56
N THR A 635 15.63 -24.37 17.16
CA THR A 635 15.51 -24.94 18.52
C THR A 635 15.22 -26.45 18.53
N THR A 636 14.84 -27.05 17.39
CA THR A 636 14.66 -28.51 17.28
C THR A 636 15.75 -29.15 16.39
N PRO A 637 16.71 -29.90 16.97
CA PRO A 637 17.73 -30.62 16.21
C PRO A 637 17.20 -31.92 15.60
N TYR A 638 17.56 -32.17 14.34
CA TYR A 638 17.32 -33.45 13.65
C TYR A 638 18.64 -34.13 13.28
N SER A 639 18.60 -35.46 13.21
CA SER A 639 19.70 -36.30 12.75
C SER A 639 19.19 -37.57 12.06
N ARG A 640 20.14 -38.36 11.55
CA ARG A 640 20.00 -39.70 10.95
C ARG A 640 21.11 -40.58 11.51
N SER A 641 20.86 -41.89 11.61
CA SER A 641 21.90 -42.84 12.00
C SER A 641 21.78 -44.15 11.24
N PHE A 642 22.91 -44.77 10.94
CA PHE A 642 23.04 -46.11 10.35
C PHE A 642 23.21 -47.20 11.42
N ILE A 643 23.35 -46.82 12.69
CA ILE A 643 23.46 -47.74 13.82
C ILE A 643 22.14 -48.50 13.98
N PRO A 644 22.16 -49.85 14.00
CA PRO A 644 20.97 -50.66 14.26
C PRO A 644 20.34 -50.33 15.62
N ALA A 645 19.01 -50.17 15.67
CA ALA A 645 18.30 -49.88 16.91
C ALA A 645 18.55 -50.92 18.02
N ALA A 646 18.72 -52.20 17.66
CA ALA A 646 19.11 -53.28 18.58
C ALA A 646 20.54 -53.14 19.17
N SER A 647 21.33 -52.20 18.65
CA SER A 647 22.66 -51.82 19.14
C SER A 647 22.68 -50.40 19.76
N ALA A 648 21.51 -49.77 19.93
CA ALA A 648 21.39 -48.48 20.61
C ALA A 648 21.40 -48.68 22.14
N GLY A 649 22.57 -48.48 22.74
CA GLY A 649 22.75 -48.39 24.19
C GLY A 649 24.18 -48.04 24.58
N GLY A 650 24.55 -46.76 24.54
CA GLY A 650 25.80 -46.26 25.16
C GLY A 650 26.71 -45.32 24.34
N GLN A 651 26.34 -44.90 23.12
CA GLN A 651 27.14 -43.94 22.32
C GLN A 651 26.24 -42.99 21.52
N ALA A 652 26.79 -41.86 21.04
CA ALA A 652 26.01 -40.84 20.34
C ALA A 652 25.57 -41.27 18.92
N TYR A 653 24.29 -41.60 18.76
CA TYR A 653 23.71 -42.04 17.48
C TYR A 653 23.47 -40.86 16.54
N GLY A 654 23.99 -40.95 15.32
CA GLY A 654 23.89 -39.90 14.30
C GLY A 654 24.92 -38.80 14.55
N GLY A 655 26.18 -39.09 14.20
CA GLY A 655 27.30 -38.17 14.34
C GLY A 655 28.57 -38.65 13.65
N PHE A 656 29.73 -38.24 14.17
CA PHE A 656 31.05 -38.66 13.68
C PHE A 656 31.24 -40.20 13.61
N TYR A 657 30.61 -40.95 14.52
CA TYR A 657 30.73 -42.42 14.58
C TYR A 657 30.09 -43.12 13.37
N ASP A 658 28.92 -42.65 12.92
CA ASP A 658 28.24 -43.20 11.74
C ASP A 658 29.10 -43.09 10.47
N GLU A 659 29.73 -41.93 10.27
CA GLU A 659 30.68 -41.69 9.17
C GLU A 659 31.93 -42.57 9.32
N ALA A 660 32.49 -42.69 10.52
CA ALA A 660 33.70 -43.48 10.76
C ALA A 660 33.49 -44.99 10.52
N TRP A 661 32.32 -45.53 10.90
CA TRP A 661 32.03 -46.96 10.86
C TRP A 661 31.37 -47.41 9.54
N TYR A 662 30.37 -46.69 9.05
CA TYR A 662 29.57 -47.09 7.88
C TYR A 662 29.98 -46.38 6.58
N LYS A 663 30.70 -45.25 6.68
CA LYS A 663 31.21 -44.44 5.56
C LYS A 663 30.16 -44.15 4.45
N PRO A 664 28.91 -43.77 4.80
CA PRO A 664 27.84 -43.54 3.83
C PRO A 664 28.18 -42.44 2.81
N SER A 665 29.00 -41.46 3.19
CA SER A 665 29.42 -40.33 2.36
C SER A 665 30.58 -40.65 1.40
N ALA A 666 31.06 -41.90 1.38
CA ALA A 666 32.14 -42.32 0.48
C ALA A 666 31.65 -42.48 -0.97
N PRO A 667 32.54 -42.34 -1.98
CA PRO A 667 32.23 -42.50 -3.39
C PRO A 667 32.06 -43.99 -3.78
N TYR A 668 31.04 -44.64 -3.21
CA TYR A 668 30.62 -45.97 -3.59
C TYR A 668 29.65 -45.91 -4.77
N GLY A 669 29.88 -46.71 -5.81
CA GLY A 669 29.03 -46.73 -7.01
C GLY A 669 29.09 -45.39 -7.76
N THR A 670 27.96 -44.69 -7.82
CA THR A 670 27.81 -43.39 -8.50
C THR A 670 27.70 -42.20 -7.54
N ASN A 671 27.93 -42.39 -6.23
CA ASN A 671 27.97 -41.28 -5.27
C ASN A 671 29.12 -40.30 -5.60
N VAL A 672 28.84 -39.00 -5.57
CA VAL A 672 29.91 -37.98 -5.54
C VAL A 672 30.57 -38.02 -4.17
N GLY A 673 31.89 -38.23 -4.13
CA GLY A 673 32.66 -38.18 -2.89
C GLY A 673 32.84 -36.74 -2.40
N ARG A 674 32.77 -36.54 -1.08
CA ARG A 674 32.98 -35.22 -0.46
C ARG A 674 34.31 -34.58 -0.90
N PRO A 675 34.32 -33.30 -1.34
CA PRO A 675 35.56 -32.62 -1.72
C PRO A 675 36.54 -32.45 -0.56
N LYS A 676 37.82 -32.28 -0.92
CA LYS A 676 38.93 -31.98 0.01
C LYS A 676 39.59 -30.62 -0.24
N THR A 677 39.00 -29.84 -1.14
CA THR A 677 39.41 -28.49 -1.52
C THR A 677 38.19 -27.58 -1.44
N ASN A 678 38.38 -26.26 -1.39
CA ASN A 678 37.31 -25.26 -1.41
C ASN A 678 36.75 -24.98 -2.83
N ASP A 679 36.89 -25.92 -3.77
CA ASP A 679 36.40 -25.75 -5.14
C ASP A 679 34.88 -25.74 -5.19
N VAL A 680 34.31 -24.63 -5.66
CA VAL A 680 32.86 -24.38 -5.69
C VAL A 680 32.15 -25.42 -6.57
N MET A 681 32.70 -25.77 -7.74
CA MET A 681 32.06 -26.73 -8.65
C MET A 681 32.11 -28.18 -8.14
N ALA A 682 33.10 -28.55 -7.33
CA ALA A 682 33.13 -29.83 -6.64
C ALA A 682 32.11 -29.88 -5.49
N TRP A 683 31.99 -28.80 -4.70
CA TRP A 683 31.02 -28.72 -3.61
C TRP A 683 29.58 -28.65 -4.10
N ASP A 684 29.23 -27.78 -5.05
CA ASP A 684 27.86 -27.69 -5.58
C ASP A 684 27.38 -29.03 -6.17
N ARG A 685 28.28 -29.73 -6.85
CA ARG A 685 28.05 -31.09 -7.39
C ARG A 685 27.86 -32.15 -6.29
N TYR A 686 28.61 -32.06 -5.19
CA TYR A 686 28.44 -32.94 -4.02
C TYR A 686 27.15 -32.63 -3.26
N LEU A 687 26.82 -31.35 -3.04
CA LEU A 687 25.57 -30.93 -2.39
C LEU A 687 24.34 -31.30 -3.24
N LYS A 688 24.42 -31.20 -4.57
CA LYS A 688 23.38 -31.70 -5.47
C LYS A 688 23.24 -33.22 -5.40
N ASP A 689 24.35 -33.96 -5.41
CA ASP A 689 24.35 -35.41 -5.21
C ASP A 689 23.73 -35.80 -3.87
N ILE A 690 24.00 -35.06 -2.78
CA ILE A 690 23.33 -35.26 -1.48
C ILE A 690 21.81 -35.09 -1.61
N ALA A 691 21.32 -34.06 -2.31
CA ALA A 691 19.89 -33.85 -2.51
C ALA A 691 19.24 -34.99 -3.34
N ASP A 692 19.93 -35.46 -4.38
CA ASP A 692 19.49 -36.62 -5.18
C ASP A 692 19.46 -37.91 -4.31
N ARG A 693 20.56 -38.19 -3.59
CA ARG A 693 20.68 -39.33 -2.65
C ARG A 693 19.60 -39.30 -1.57
N ASN A 694 19.20 -38.12 -1.11
CA ASN A 694 18.14 -37.96 -0.12
C ASN A 694 16.77 -38.33 -0.70
N ALA A 695 16.46 -37.87 -1.92
CA ALA A 695 15.21 -38.21 -2.60
C ALA A 695 15.10 -39.73 -2.86
N GLU A 696 16.22 -40.36 -3.23
CA GLU A 696 16.32 -41.81 -3.46
C GLU A 696 16.20 -42.62 -2.15
N SER A 697 16.64 -42.09 -1.01
CA SER A 697 16.59 -42.75 0.30
C SER A 697 15.28 -42.55 1.09
N ASN A 698 14.13 -42.43 0.40
CA ASN A 698 12.82 -42.12 0.99
C ASN A 698 12.75 -40.78 1.78
N GLY A 699 13.69 -39.86 1.55
CA GLY A 699 13.76 -38.54 2.20
C GLY A 699 13.76 -38.59 3.73
N ASP A 700 13.00 -37.68 4.34
CA ASP A 700 12.82 -37.47 5.78
C ASP A 700 12.37 -38.71 6.60
N SER A 701 12.06 -39.83 5.93
CA SER A 701 11.46 -41.01 6.52
C SER A 701 12.28 -41.59 7.69
N TYR A 702 13.61 -41.51 7.61
CA TYR A 702 14.56 -42.03 8.62
C TYR A 702 15.08 -40.96 9.61
N GLU A 703 14.59 -39.74 9.54
CA GLU A 703 15.05 -38.65 10.43
C GLU A 703 14.31 -38.67 11.77
N TYR A 704 15.01 -38.33 12.84
CA TYR A 704 14.48 -38.26 14.21
C TYR A 704 14.94 -36.98 14.90
N ILE A 705 14.19 -36.54 15.92
CA ILE A 705 14.61 -35.43 16.79
C ILE A 705 15.74 -35.96 17.67
N TRP A 706 16.89 -35.28 17.65
CA TRP A 706 18.10 -35.76 18.32
C TRP A 706 18.15 -35.26 19.76
N ASN A 707 17.95 -36.16 20.73
CA ASN A 707 17.83 -35.84 22.17
C ASN A 707 18.88 -36.56 23.02
N TYR A 708 20.04 -36.91 22.43
CA TYR A 708 21.01 -37.84 23.05
C TYR A 708 21.41 -37.44 24.48
N TYR A 709 21.74 -36.16 24.68
CA TYR A 709 22.17 -35.62 25.96
C TYR A 709 21.00 -35.28 26.90
N ASP A 710 19.86 -34.83 26.37
CA ASP A 710 18.69 -34.41 27.17
C ASP A 710 17.82 -35.56 27.67
N HIS A 711 17.94 -36.75 27.07
CA HIS A 711 17.17 -37.95 27.42
C HIS A 711 18.04 -39.10 27.92
N LEU A 712 19.33 -38.84 28.18
CA LEU A 712 20.31 -39.82 28.67
C LEU A 712 20.28 -41.13 27.85
N TRP A 713 20.33 -41.02 26.52
CA TRP A 713 20.21 -42.16 25.59
C TRP A 713 21.35 -43.20 25.69
N GLU A 714 22.41 -42.87 26.41
CA GLU A 714 23.45 -43.79 26.89
C GLU A 714 22.97 -44.76 27.99
N ASN A 715 21.92 -44.40 28.73
CA ASN A 715 21.37 -45.15 29.87
C ASN A 715 20.00 -45.81 29.58
N LYS A 716 19.51 -45.73 28.33
CA LYS A 716 18.24 -46.33 27.86
C LYS A 716 18.46 -47.66 27.15
N THR A 717 17.44 -48.53 27.14
CA THR A 717 17.46 -49.78 26.34
C THR A 717 17.14 -49.50 24.86
N PRO A 718 17.49 -50.42 23.93
CA PRO A 718 17.09 -50.37 22.53
C PRO A 718 15.59 -50.08 22.30
N GLU A 719 14.73 -50.66 23.13
CA GLU A 719 13.27 -50.49 23.07
C GLU A 719 12.85 -49.08 23.49
N GLU A 720 13.47 -48.52 24.53
CA GLU A 720 13.20 -47.17 25.02
C GLU A 720 13.71 -46.09 24.05
N VAL A 721 14.90 -46.28 23.46
CA VAL A 721 15.42 -45.39 22.41
C VAL A 721 14.53 -45.45 21.16
N SER A 722 14.05 -46.64 20.79
CA SER A 722 13.08 -46.80 19.70
C SER A 722 11.73 -46.14 20.00
N ALA A 723 11.27 -46.18 21.26
CA ALA A 723 10.02 -45.55 21.69
C ALA A 723 10.08 -44.01 21.70
N ASP A 724 11.25 -43.42 21.95
CA ASP A 724 11.52 -41.99 21.76
C ASP A 724 11.45 -41.55 20.27
N GLY A 725 11.36 -42.50 19.33
CA GLY A 725 11.23 -42.23 17.90
C GLY A 725 12.55 -42.22 17.13
N PHE A 726 13.63 -42.77 17.70
CA PHE A 726 14.88 -43.07 16.98
C PHE A 726 14.63 -43.99 15.78
N LYS A 727 15.45 -43.86 14.73
CA LYS A 727 15.35 -44.65 13.50
C LYS A 727 16.72 -44.97 12.93
N THR A 728 16.88 -46.22 12.50
CA THR A 728 18.02 -46.68 11.70
C THR A 728 17.75 -46.48 10.20
N MET A 729 18.70 -45.88 9.49
CA MET A 729 18.77 -45.91 8.02
C MET A 729 19.25 -47.31 7.56
N PRO A 730 18.60 -47.91 6.56
CA PRO A 730 18.90 -49.29 6.15
C PRO A 730 20.26 -49.37 5.46
N THR A 731 21.27 -49.92 6.13
CA THR A 731 22.57 -50.20 5.52
C THR A 731 22.42 -51.26 4.43
N GLY A 732 22.57 -50.85 3.15
CA GLY A 732 22.76 -51.81 2.05
C GLY A 732 23.98 -52.69 2.33
N ASN A 733 23.88 -53.99 2.04
CA ASN A 733 24.98 -54.90 2.31
C ASN A 733 26.11 -54.69 1.28
N ALA A 734 27.17 -53.99 1.70
CA ALA A 734 28.31 -53.66 0.87
C ALA A 734 29.03 -54.90 0.24
N ILE A 735 28.74 -56.11 0.72
CA ILE A 735 29.27 -57.37 0.19
C ILE A 735 28.47 -57.87 -1.04
N THR A 736 27.21 -57.48 -1.20
CA THR A 736 26.33 -57.96 -2.30
C THR A 736 26.14 -56.97 -3.45
N GLY A 737 26.74 -55.78 -3.38
CA GLY A 737 26.79 -54.82 -4.49
C GLY A 737 25.53 -53.98 -4.74
N GLU A 738 24.41 -54.30 -4.09
CA GLU A 738 23.16 -53.52 -4.15
C GLU A 738 23.22 -52.28 -3.24
N ASN A 739 24.07 -51.32 -3.60
CA ASN A 739 24.17 -50.03 -2.92
C ASN A 739 22.96 -49.14 -3.28
N THR A 740 21.96 -49.11 -2.40
CA THR A 740 21.02 -47.98 -2.38
C THR A 740 21.79 -46.69 -2.08
N ARG A 741 21.64 -45.68 -2.94
CA ARG A 741 22.18 -44.34 -2.72
C ARG A 741 21.45 -43.67 -1.55
N GLN A 742 22.20 -43.13 -0.57
CA GLN A 742 21.63 -42.57 0.66
C GLN A 742 22.42 -41.36 1.17
N ALA A 743 21.73 -40.36 1.73
CA ALA A 743 22.32 -39.17 2.34
C ALA A 743 22.42 -39.30 3.86
N SER A 744 23.63 -39.19 4.40
CA SER A 744 23.92 -39.23 5.85
C SER A 744 23.49 -37.97 6.59
N ASN A 745 23.66 -37.96 7.91
CA ASN A 745 23.43 -36.76 8.72
C ASN A 745 24.48 -35.66 8.49
N ILE A 746 25.75 -36.00 8.19
CA ILE A 746 26.79 -35.02 7.81
C ILE A 746 26.48 -34.43 6.43
N ASP A 747 26.14 -35.29 5.47
CA ASP A 747 25.70 -34.89 4.13
C ASP A 747 24.55 -33.84 4.23
N MET A 748 23.49 -34.16 4.97
CA MET A 748 22.36 -33.26 5.15
C MET A 748 22.72 -31.98 5.94
N ALA A 749 23.58 -32.07 6.97
CA ALA A 749 24.03 -30.91 7.72
C ALA A 749 24.76 -29.90 6.83
N TYR A 750 25.66 -30.37 5.94
CA TYR A 750 26.34 -29.52 4.96
C TYR A 750 25.38 -28.96 3.90
N LEU A 751 24.43 -29.76 3.38
CA LEU A 751 23.41 -29.26 2.44
C LEU A 751 22.57 -28.12 3.04
N TYR A 752 22.07 -28.30 4.27
CA TYR A 752 21.26 -27.28 4.91
C TYR A 752 22.07 -26.05 5.34
N ALA A 753 23.28 -26.23 5.88
CA ALA A 753 24.15 -25.11 6.25
C ALA A 753 24.56 -24.29 5.01
N ALA A 754 24.91 -24.94 3.89
CA ALA A 754 25.22 -24.25 2.63
C ALA A 754 24.02 -23.48 2.07
N SER A 755 22.80 -24.03 2.14
CA SER A 755 21.58 -23.33 1.74
C SER A 755 21.36 -22.07 2.59
N ALA A 756 21.36 -22.20 3.92
CA ALA A 756 21.15 -21.09 4.83
C ALA A 756 22.25 -20.02 4.72
N TYR A 757 23.51 -20.42 4.53
CA TYR A 757 24.62 -19.51 4.29
C TYR A 757 24.47 -18.78 2.94
N SER A 758 24.05 -19.46 1.88
CA SER A 758 23.83 -18.85 0.56
C SER A 758 22.67 -17.85 0.56
N GLU A 759 21.60 -18.13 1.30
CA GLU A 759 20.49 -17.19 1.52
C GLU A 759 20.93 -15.94 2.30
N LEU A 760 21.87 -16.07 3.25
CA LEU A 760 22.50 -14.93 3.92
C LEU A 760 23.41 -14.14 2.97
N ALA A 761 24.25 -14.82 2.18
CA ALA A 761 25.20 -14.20 1.25
C ALA A 761 24.54 -13.44 0.10
N GLN A 762 23.31 -13.79 -0.27
CA GLN A 762 22.49 -13.03 -1.24
C GLN A 762 21.97 -11.69 -0.70
N LYS A 763 22.03 -11.45 0.62
CA LYS A 763 21.44 -10.27 1.28
C LYS A 763 22.46 -9.45 2.10
N TYR A 764 23.44 -10.10 2.72
CA TYR A 764 24.38 -9.51 3.67
C TYR A 764 25.85 -9.83 3.30
N ASN A 765 26.78 -9.01 3.77
CA ASN A 765 28.21 -9.22 3.58
C ASN A 765 28.70 -10.41 4.44
N CYS A 766 28.76 -11.61 3.85
CA CYS A 766 29.08 -12.84 4.58
C CYS A 766 30.58 -13.18 4.52
N CYS A 767 31.07 -13.87 5.56
CA CYS A 767 32.40 -14.48 5.60
C CYS A 767 32.36 -15.76 6.45
N ALA A 768 33.12 -16.77 6.05
CA ALA A 768 33.27 -18.04 6.76
C ALA A 768 34.75 -18.29 7.08
N LEU A 769 35.05 -18.46 8.37
CA LEU A 769 36.40 -18.46 8.90
C LEU A 769 36.70 -19.77 9.63
N GLN A 770 37.76 -20.42 9.18
CA GLN A 770 38.25 -21.66 9.78
C GLN A 770 38.79 -21.41 11.19
N ALA A 771 38.11 -21.96 12.20
CA ALA A 771 38.65 -22.09 13.55
C ALA A 771 39.62 -23.28 13.64
N GLN A 772 40.46 -23.27 14.68
CA GLN A 772 41.31 -24.42 14.96
C GLN A 772 40.46 -25.59 15.46
N SER A 773 40.42 -26.69 14.70
CA SER A 773 39.88 -27.96 15.18
C SER A 773 40.89 -28.65 16.10
N LEU A 774 40.36 -29.24 17.18
CA LEU A 774 41.05 -30.19 18.04
C LEU A 774 40.89 -31.64 17.53
N ASN A 775 40.12 -31.85 16.45
CA ASN A 775 39.99 -33.12 15.75
C ASN A 775 40.99 -33.17 14.57
N THR A 776 42.05 -33.97 14.69
CA THR A 776 43.16 -33.99 13.71
C THR A 776 42.85 -34.70 12.39
N ALA A 777 41.67 -35.30 12.25
CA ALA A 777 41.21 -35.93 11.02
C ALA A 777 40.32 -34.98 10.20
N ASP A 778 40.92 -34.24 9.25
CA ASP A 778 40.16 -33.40 8.32
C ASP A 778 39.43 -34.24 7.27
N GLY A 779 38.15 -34.48 7.56
CA GLY A 779 37.21 -35.19 6.69
C GLY A 779 36.56 -34.33 5.61
N GLY A 780 37.21 -33.24 5.17
CA GLY A 780 36.66 -32.24 4.22
C GLY A 780 36.01 -31.03 4.90
N LYS A 781 36.36 -30.75 6.16
CA LYS A 781 35.75 -29.75 7.04
C LYS A 781 36.30 -28.35 6.74
N SER A 782 37.62 -28.24 6.63
CA SER A 782 38.27 -26.99 6.22
C SER A 782 37.91 -26.61 4.79
N ALA A 783 37.80 -27.62 3.92
CA ALA A 783 37.31 -27.50 2.56
C ALA A 783 35.88 -26.95 2.50
N PHE A 784 34.98 -27.38 3.42
CA PHE A 784 33.62 -26.85 3.50
C PHE A 784 33.59 -25.38 3.95
N MET A 785 34.35 -25.01 5.00
CA MET A 785 34.44 -23.62 5.45
C MET A 785 35.02 -22.70 4.37
N GLY A 786 36.05 -23.16 3.65
CA GLY A 786 36.59 -22.43 2.50
C GLY A 786 35.61 -22.31 1.34
N TYR A 787 34.76 -23.33 1.11
CA TYR A 787 33.67 -23.28 0.13
C TYR A 787 32.61 -22.23 0.52
N LEU A 788 32.15 -22.25 1.77
CA LEU A 788 31.22 -21.24 2.30
C LEU A 788 31.80 -19.83 2.11
N ASN A 789 33.10 -19.62 2.38
CA ASN A 789 33.71 -18.32 2.16
C ASN A 789 33.71 -17.92 0.68
N ASN A 790 34.05 -18.86 -0.22
CA ASN A 790 34.06 -18.65 -1.67
C ASN A 790 32.67 -18.28 -2.23
N VAL A 791 31.59 -18.95 -1.82
CA VAL A 791 30.21 -18.57 -2.21
C VAL A 791 29.69 -17.33 -1.47
N GLY A 792 30.31 -16.98 -0.34
CA GLY A 792 30.02 -15.78 0.46
C GLY A 792 30.59 -14.46 -0.09
N ASN A 793 30.85 -14.37 -1.39
CA ASN A 793 31.63 -13.31 -2.07
C ASN A 793 33.17 -13.41 -1.89
N GLY A 794 33.71 -14.53 -1.41
CA GLY A 794 35.15 -14.81 -1.39
C GLY A 794 35.99 -13.94 -0.44
N GLY A 795 35.36 -13.16 0.42
CA GLY A 795 36.00 -12.07 1.15
C GLY A 795 36.96 -12.50 2.26
N THR A 796 37.98 -11.67 2.49
CA THR A 796 38.55 -11.49 3.83
C THR A 796 37.89 -10.25 4.43
N VAL A 797 37.43 -10.30 5.67
CA VAL A 797 36.84 -9.12 6.32
C VAL A 797 37.94 -8.15 6.75
N ASP A 798 38.22 -7.16 5.91
CA ASP A 798 39.00 -5.98 6.30
C ASP A 798 38.08 -4.92 6.91
N PHE A 799 38.07 -4.84 8.24
CA PHE A 799 37.27 -3.86 8.98
C PHE A 799 37.62 -2.40 8.63
N ARG A 800 38.81 -2.11 8.06
CA ARG A 800 39.15 -0.75 7.58
C ARG A 800 38.32 -0.28 6.39
N THR A 801 37.66 -1.21 5.69
CA THR A 801 36.70 -0.86 4.63
C THR A 801 35.38 -0.31 5.16
N ILE A 802 35.09 -0.53 6.46
CA ILE A 802 33.90 0.00 7.13
C ILE A 802 34.13 1.49 7.42
N ARG A 803 33.32 2.34 6.79
CA ARG A 803 33.47 3.80 6.85
C ARG A 803 32.56 4.41 7.91
N ASN A 804 32.99 5.56 8.40
CA ASN A 804 32.13 6.48 9.11
C ASN A 804 31.24 7.23 8.10
N ASP A 805 30.17 6.57 7.66
CA ASP A 805 29.19 7.15 6.75
C ASP A 805 28.21 8.03 7.55
N ILE A 806 28.15 9.31 7.20
CA ILE A 806 27.22 10.29 7.78
C ILE A 806 26.16 10.65 6.73
N VAL A 807 24.90 10.70 7.14
CA VAL A 807 23.80 11.28 6.36
C VAL A 807 23.57 12.72 6.83
N TYR A 808 23.97 13.69 6.03
CA TYR A 808 23.56 15.07 6.22
C TYR A 808 22.13 15.23 5.71
N TYR A 809 21.22 15.77 6.53
CA TYR A 809 19.81 15.93 6.13
C TYR A 809 19.58 17.09 5.16
N LEU A 810 20.61 17.88 4.88
CA LEU A 810 20.62 18.97 3.91
C LEU A 810 21.97 18.98 3.18
N ASP A 811 21.95 18.69 1.88
CA ASP A 811 23.11 18.49 1.02
C ASP A 811 22.85 19.01 -0.42
N ALA A 812 23.77 18.72 -1.34
CA ALA A 812 23.73 19.12 -2.75
C ALA A 812 22.38 18.82 -3.43
N GLY A 813 21.84 19.84 -4.12
CA GLY A 813 20.53 19.78 -4.75
C GLY A 813 19.38 20.30 -3.88
N SER A 814 19.61 20.58 -2.59
CA SER A 814 18.66 21.32 -1.77
C SER A 814 18.50 22.77 -2.25
N THR A 815 17.31 23.34 -2.12
CA THR A 815 17.06 24.75 -2.45
C THR A 815 16.25 25.48 -1.37
N VAL A 816 16.33 26.81 -1.37
CA VAL A 816 15.36 27.69 -0.70
C VAL A 816 14.79 28.67 -1.70
N GLU A 817 13.46 28.71 -1.84
CA GLU A 817 12.74 29.73 -2.61
C GLU A 817 12.20 30.82 -1.67
N ASP A 818 12.60 32.07 -1.84
CA ASP A 818 12.04 33.22 -1.11
C ASP A 818 11.33 34.17 -2.08
N TYR A 819 10.02 34.37 -1.90
CA TYR A 819 9.18 35.24 -2.74
C TYR A 819 8.97 36.57 -2.04
N MET A 820 9.26 37.67 -2.72
CA MET A 820 9.31 38.99 -2.09
C MET A 820 7.94 39.49 -1.61
N GLY A 821 7.97 40.43 -0.68
CA GLY A 821 6.77 40.91 0.02
C GLY A 821 5.89 41.83 -0.82
N TYR A 822 4.82 41.29 -1.40
CA TYR A 822 3.86 42.06 -2.21
C TYR A 822 2.42 42.00 -1.66
N SER A 823 1.74 43.14 -1.66
CA SER A 823 0.32 43.28 -1.33
C SER A 823 -0.31 44.35 -2.23
N GLU A 824 -1.21 43.93 -3.12
CA GLU A 824 -1.83 44.78 -4.15
C GLU A 824 -2.46 46.06 -3.55
N GLY A 825 -2.05 47.22 -4.07
CA GLY A 825 -2.50 48.53 -3.58
C GLY A 825 -1.99 48.94 -2.19
N ASN A 826 -1.17 48.13 -1.52
CA ASN A 826 -0.79 48.34 -0.12
C ASN A 826 0.73 48.49 0.12
N TYR A 827 1.56 47.56 -0.39
CA TYR A 827 3.02 47.64 -0.34
C TYR A 827 3.69 46.68 -1.35
N ASN A 828 4.94 46.99 -1.74
CA ASN A 828 5.76 46.18 -2.63
C ASN A 828 7.25 46.26 -2.23
N PHE A 829 7.82 45.12 -1.83
CA PHE A 829 9.25 44.96 -1.57
C PHE A 829 9.95 44.37 -2.79
N ASN A 830 11.02 45.03 -3.21
CA ASN A 830 11.94 44.54 -4.22
C ASN A 830 13.30 44.19 -3.61
N LEU A 831 14.06 43.28 -4.23
CA LEU A 831 15.48 43.10 -3.97
C LEU A 831 16.27 44.31 -4.48
N ASP A 832 16.98 45.01 -3.59
CA ASP A 832 17.59 46.32 -3.88
C ASP A 832 18.83 46.19 -4.78
N ALA A 833 19.78 45.35 -4.38
CA ALA A 833 21.03 45.11 -5.08
C ALA A 833 21.42 43.62 -5.05
N PRO A 834 21.04 42.82 -6.07
CA PRO A 834 21.37 41.38 -6.12
C PRO A 834 22.89 41.09 -6.04
N SER A 835 23.74 42.01 -6.49
CA SER A 835 25.20 41.89 -6.39
C SER A 835 25.80 42.24 -5.03
N SER A 836 25.02 42.72 -4.04
CA SER A 836 25.50 42.95 -2.66
C SER A 836 25.12 41.85 -1.69
N MET A 837 24.52 40.75 -2.17
CA MET A 837 24.27 39.55 -1.36
C MET A 837 25.58 38.99 -0.80
N VAL A 838 25.51 38.41 0.40
CA VAL A 838 26.64 37.70 1.03
C VAL A 838 26.18 36.41 1.70
N ILE A 839 27.01 35.37 1.63
CA ILE A 839 26.87 34.17 2.46
C ILE A 839 27.73 34.34 3.71
N VAL A 840 27.13 34.10 4.86
CA VAL A 840 27.80 34.00 6.16
C VAL A 840 27.87 32.53 6.55
N VAL A 841 29.06 32.08 6.92
CA VAL A 841 29.27 30.78 7.57
C VAL A 841 29.82 31.00 8.97
N LYS A 842 29.26 30.32 9.96
CA LYS A 842 29.66 30.38 11.35
C LYS A 842 30.06 28.99 11.85
N ASP A 843 31.27 28.86 12.41
CA ASP A 843 31.77 27.60 12.95
C ASP A 843 31.19 27.26 14.34
N ALA A 844 31.42 26.03 14.81
CA ALA A 844 30.96 25.56 16.11
C ALA A 844 31.55 26.32 17.33
N ASP A 845 32.72 26.95 17.20
CA ASP A 845 33.25 27.87 18.22
C ASP A 845 32.56 29.26 18.17
N GLY A 846 31.73 29.49 17.16
CA GLY A 846 31.00 30.72 16.93
C GLY A 846 31.75 31.79 16.12
N LYS A 847 32.91 31.47 15.53
CA LYS A 847 33.65 32.37 14.65
C LYS A 847 32.95 32.48 13.31
N GLN A 848 32.95 33.67 12.72
CA GLN A 848 32.21 33.98 11.50
C GLN A 848 33.15 34.27 10.32
N LYS A 849 32.81 33.76 9.13
CA LYS A 849 33.45 34.10 7.86
C LYS A 849 32.39 34.48 6.82
N THR A 850 32.59 35.62 6.16
CA THR A 850 31.69 36.14 5.13
C THR A 850 32.27 35.91 3.75
N TYR A 851 31.42 35.54 2.79
CA TYR A 851 31.73 35.34 1.39
C TYR A 851 30.84 36.26 0.55
N ASN A 852 31.46 37.15 -0.23
CA ASN A 852 30.74 38.07 -1.11
C ASN A 852 30.26 37.36 -2.38
N ALA A 853 29.18 37.87 -2.98
CA ALA A 853 28.68 37.40 -4.27
C ALA A 853 29.75 37.52 -5.39
N VAL A 854 29.98 36.43 -6.12
CA VAL A 854 30.69 36.43 -7.41
C VAL A 854 29.66 36.25 -8.52
N LYS A 855 29.60 37.15 -9.51
CA LYS A 855 28.61 37.06 -10.59
C LYS A 855 28.95 35.91 -11.54
N ILE A 856 28.03 34.95 -11.66
CA ILE A 856 28.12 33.82 -12.60
C ILE A 856 27.51 34.23 -13.96
N SER A 857 26.26 34.70 -13.95
CA SER A 857 25.54 35.16 -15.13
C SER A 857 24.62 36.33 -14.79
N GLU A 858 23.67 36.70 -15.65
CA GLU A 858 22.69 37.73 -15.30
C GLU A 858 21.79 37.27 -14.14
N ASN A 859 21.66 38.11 -13.10
CA ASN A 859 20.95 37.82 -11.85
C ASN A 859 21.42 36.59 -11.04
N LYS A 860 22.52 35.93 -11.42
CA LYS A 860 23.03 34.70 -10.77
C LYS A 860 24.41 34.87 -10.15
N TYR A 861 24.56 34.43 -8.90
CA TYR A 861 25.73 34.69 -8.06
C TYR A 861 26.17 33.46 -7.28
N GLY A 862 27.48 33.18 -7.28
CA GLY A 862 28.12 32.10 -6.53
C GLY A 862 28.83 32.59 -5.26
N PHE A 863 28.94 31.71 -4.26
CA PHE A 863 29.56 31.97 -2.96
C PHE A 863 30.35 30.75 -2.46
N LYS A 864 31.39 30.97 -1.63
CA LYS A 864 32.33 29.95 -1.10
C LYS A 864 32.80 28.99 -2.21
N PRO A 865 33.77 29.40 -3.07
CA PRO A 865 34.32 28.54 -4.11
C PRO A 865 34.79 27.19 -3.57
N VAL A 866 34.56 26.12 -4.32
CA VAL A 866 34.97 24.76 -3.98
C VAL A 866 36.43 24.57 -4.39
N ALA A 867 37.25 23.95 -3.53
CA ALA A 867 38.71 23.93 -3.72
C ALA A 867 39.17 23.08 -4.93
N ASP A 868 38.41 22.03 -5.27
CA ASP A 868 38.78 21.00 -6.25
C ASP A 868 37.92 21.04 -7.54
N SER A 869 36.99 21.98 -7.68
CA SER A 869 36.00 22.05 -8.77
C SER A 869 36.54 22.55 -10.12
N GLY A 870 37.86 22.51 -10.33
CA GLY A 870 38.51 23.23 -11.42
C GLY A 870 38.58 24.75 -11.19
N ASN A 871 38.86 25.52 -12.25
CA ASN A 871 39.07 26.96 -12.13
C ASN A 871 37.79 27.68 -11.66
N PRO A 872 37.78 28.42 -10.54
CA PRO A 872 36.59 29.17 -10.09
C PRO A 872 36.17 30.28 -11.06
N ASP A 873 37.01 30.71 -12.00
CA ASP A 873 36.62 31.61 -13.10
C ASP A 873 35.84 30.90 -14.24
N SER A 874 35.44 29.62 -14.08
CA SER A 874 34.71 28.86 -15.10
C SER A 874 33.32 29.41 -15.43
N GLY A 875 32.66 30.03 -14.45
CA GLY A 875 31.25 30.45 -14.56
C GLY A 875 30.26 29.29 -14.47
N GLU A 876 30.64 28.15 -13.87
CA GLU A 876 29.73 27.03 -13.62
C GLU A 876 29.21 27.03 -12.16
N ASP A 877 27.93 26.71 -11.96
CA ASP A 877 27.28 26.64 -10.64
C ASP A 877 28.03 25.72 -9.66
N THR A 878 28.55 24.60 -10.17
CA THR A 878 29.33 23.58 -9.46
C THR A 878 30.66 24.07 -8.90
N ALA A 879 31.17 25.22 -9.35
CA ALA A 879 32.39 25.82 -8.80
C ALA A 879 32.18 26.49 -7.43
N TYR A 880 30.93 26.61 -6.97
CA TYR A 880 30.54 27.33 -5.76
C TYR A 880 29.73 26.43 -4.82
N SER A 881 30.00 26.52 -3.52
CA SER A 881 29.29 25.74 -2.49
C SER A 881 27.81 26.13 -2.41
N TYR A 882 27.51 27.39 -2.73
CA TYR A 882 26.17 27.97 -2.69
C TYR A 882 26.00 28.89 -3.91
N VAL A 883 24.81 28.89 -4.50
CA VAL A 883 24.46 29.74 -5.65
C VAL A 883 23.11 30.39 -5.38
N ALA A 884 22.96 31.68 -5.65
CA ALA A 884 21.69 32.40 -5.58
C ALA A 884 21.33 32.98 -6.95
N GLU A 885 20.13 32.68 -7.43
CA GLU A 885 19.59 33.13 -8.71
C GLU A 885 18.31 33.95 -8.47
N TYR A 886 18.31 35.19 -8.94
CA TYR A 886 17.24 36.16 -8.71
C TYR A 886 16.32 36.27 -9.92
N PHE A 887 15.02 36.08 -9.68
CA PHE A 887 13.97 36.11 -10.67
C PHE A 887 13.09 37.36 -10.44
N PRO A 888 13.34 38.48 -11.16
CA PRO A 888 12.59 39.73 -10.94
C PRO A 888 11.10 39.61 -11.28
N GLY A 889 10.71 38.69 -12.17
CA GLY A 889 9.32 38.45 -12.52
C GLY A 889 8.57 39.71 -12.99
N ASP A 890 7.40 39.94 -12.42
CA ASP A 890 6.55 41.14 -12.55
C ASP A 890 6.93 42.27 -11.56
N ARG A 891 8.02 42.09 -10.80
CA ARG A 891 8.45 42.91 -9.64
C ARG A 891 7.36 43.15 -8.61
N GLN A 892 6.48 42.15 -8.46
CA GLN A 892 5.29 42.15 -7.60
C GLN A 892 5.07 40.72 -7.06
N LYS A 893 4.09 39.97 -7.57
CA LYS A 893 3.67 38.67 -7.01
C LYS A 893 4.63 37.52 -7.34
N THR A 894 5.46 37.69 -8.38
CA THR A 894 6.35 36.65 -8.91
C THR A 894 7.84 36.96 -8.72
N GLU A 895 8.19 38.08 -8.08
CA GLU A 895 9.57 38.38 -7.72
C GLU A 895 10.05 37.41 -6.63
N HIS A 896 11.14 36.67 -6.90
CA HIS A 896 11.68 35.69 -5.95
C HIS A 896 13.19 35.45 -6.14
N LEU A 897 13.78 34.82 -5.12
CA LEU A 897 15.17 34.39 -5.06
C LEU A 897 15.21 32.87 -4.86
N VAL A 898 15.98 32.15 -5.68
CA VAL A 898 16.27 30.73 -5.49
C VAL A 898 17.70 30.58 -5.00
N TRP A 899 17.88 30.03 -3.81
CA TRP A 899 19.18 29.73 -3.22
C TRP A 899 19.43 28.21 -3.27
N THR A 900 20.39 27.79 -4.08
CA THR A 900 20.81 26.39 -4.25
C THR A 900 22.01 26.07 -3.36
N ILE A 901 21.97 24.88 -2.76
CA ILE A 901 23.05 24.27 -1.97
C ILE A 901 23.74 23.21 -2.82
N ASN A 902 25.07 23.25 -2.90
CA ASN A 902 25.89 22.30 -3.67
C ASN A 902 26.82 21.44 -2.79
N VAL A 903 26.75 21.56 -1.46
CA VAL A 903 27.62 20.85 -0.49
C VAL A 903 26.83 20.46 0.77
N PRO A 904 27.34 19.52 1.59
CA PRO A 904 26.68 19.14 2.83
C PRO A 904 26.66 20.29 3.85
N VAL A 905 25.50 20.55 4.44
CA VAL A 905 25.32 21.52 5.53
C VAL A 905 25.44 20.76 6.86
N THR A 906 26.64 20.80 7.42
CA THR A 906 26.99 20.05 8.64
C THR A 906 26.46 20.73 9.91
N ASN A 907 26.44 19.99 11.01
CA ASN A 907 26.18 20.55 12.34
C ASN A 907 27.30 21.49 12.84
N PHE A 908 28.41 21.62 12.12
CA PHE A 908 29.59 22.42 12.50
C PHE A 908 29.78 23.70 11.68
N GLU A 909 29.08 23.86 10.54
CA GLU A 909 29.02 25.09 9.74
C GLU A 909 27.57 25.58 9.62
N HIS A 910 27.17 26.59 10.40
CA HIS A 910 25.86 27.22 10.26
C HIS A 910 25.90 28.27 9.14
N VAL A 911 24.98 28.18 8.17
CA VAL A 911 25.01 28.96 6.92
C VAL A 911 23.82 29.90 6.82
N SER A 912 24.07 31.18 6.52
CA SER A 912 23.05 32.20 6.30
C SER A 912 23.29 32.99 5.02
N LEU A 913 22.26 33.19 4.21
CA LEU A 913 22.25 34.13 3.08
C LEU A 913 21.68 35.48 3.53
N ASN A 914 22.44 36.55 3.32
CA ASN A 914 22.07 37.91 3.71
C ASN A 914 21.92 38.81 2.49
N TYR A 915 20.85 39.62 2.47
CA TYR A 915 20.44 40.47 1.33
C TYR A 915 19.61 41.66 1.82
N THR A 916 19.46 42.68 0.97
CA THR A 916 18.75 43.92 1.31
C THR A 916 17.52 44.11 0.43
N LEU A 917 16.35 44.28 1.06
CA LEU A 917 15.08 44.58 0.40
C LEU A 917 14.77 46.07 0.53
N LYS A 918 14.04 46.62 -0.44
CA LYS A 918 13.58 48.02 -0.47
C LYS A 918 12.08 48.10 -0.72
N LEU A 919 11.38 48.90 0.07
CA LEU A 919 9.98 49.25 -0.17
C LEU A 919 9.89 50.31 -1.27
N GLU A 920 9.26 49.98 -2.40
CA GLU A 920 9.20 50.88 -3.57
C GLU A 920 8.06 51.90 -3.51
N ASN A 921 7.02 51.61 -2.73
CA ASN A 921 5.82 52.43 -2.59
C ASN A 921 5.52 52.82 -1.12
N PRO A 922 6.45 53.46 -0.41
CA PRO A 922 6.17 54.03 0.90
C PRO A 922 5.06 55.09 0.79
N LYS A 923 4.15 55.10 1.75
CA LYS A 923 3.01 56.02 1.81
C LYS A 923 3.51 57.38 2.29
N THR A 924 2.90 58.45 1.77
CA THR A 924 3.30 59.84 2.05
C THR A 924 2.46 60.53 3.12
N GLU A 925 1.32 59.95 3.49
CA GLU A 925 0.46 60.52 4.54
C GLU A 925 1.03 60.23 5.93
N PRO A 926 0.86 61.13 6.92
CA PRO A 926 1.41 60.93 8.26
C PRO A 926 0.77 59.74 8.99
N GLY A 927 1.59 58.99 9.72
CA GLY A 927 1.17 57.81 10.48
C GLY A 927 2.23 56.71 10.52
N THR A 928 1.99 55.68 11.32
CA THR A 928 2.83 54.48 11.39
C THR A 928 2.19 53.38 10.54
N TYR A 929 3.01 52.74 9.70
CA TYR A 929 2.60 51.70 8.76
C TYR A 929 3.31 50.39 9.07
N GLY A 930 2.54 49.30 9.18
CA GLY A 930 3.06 47.99 9.58
C GLY A 930 3.35 47.88 11.08
N GLN A 931 3.78 46.68 11.49
CA GLN A 931 4.24 46.37 12.84
C GLN A 931 5.51 45.53 12.73
N TYR A 932 6.54 45.85 13.51
CA TYR A 932 7.83 45.16 13.42
C TYR A 932 7.81 43.81 14.17
N ASP A 933 8.10 42.73 13.44
CA ASP A 933 8.44 41.41 13.96
C ASP A 933 9.72 40.93 13.26
N ALA A 934 10.84 40.99 13.99
CA ALA A 934 12.17 40.73 13.45
C ALA A 934 12.37 39.31 12.89
N ASN A 935 11.51 38.35 13.22
CA ASN A 935 11.63 36.95 12.77
C ASN A 935 10.29 36.24 12.48
N GLY A 936 9.16 36.94 12.53
CA GLY A 936 7.82 36.37 12.33
C GLY A 936 7.29 35.53 13.49
N SER A 937 7.94 35.54 14.66
CA SER A 937 7.56 34.70 15.81
C SER A 937 6.29 35.17 16.53
N GLN A 938 5.93 36.44 16.41
CA GLN A 938 4.72 37.03 16.99
C GLN A 938 3.51 36.89 16.06
N ASN A 939 3.73 36.56 14.79
CA ASN A 939 2.69 36.41 13.76
C ASN A 939 1.84 37.69 13.60
N TYR A 940 2.48 38.87 13.64
CA TYR A 940 1.80 40.14 13.36
C TYR A 940 1.46 40.25 11.86
N ASP A 941 0.28 40.76 11.54
CA ASP A 941 -0.03 41.25 10.19
C ASP A 941 0.66 42.60 9.94
N GLY A 942 1.16 42.83 8.74
CA GLY A 942 1.81 44.09 8.40
C GLY A 942 2.51 44.08 7.05
N LEU A 943 3.65 44.78 6.99
CA LEU A 943 4.51 44.80 5.82
C LEU A 943 5.40 43.55 5.85
N PHE A 944 4.87 42.41 5.40
CA PHE A 944 5.67 41.17 5.31
C PHE A 944 6.82 41.37 4.33
N THR A 945 8.04 41.03 4.75
CA THR A 945 9.25 41.11 3.91
C THR A 945 9.23 40.07 2.77
N ASN A 946 8.50 38.98 2.95
CA ASN A 946 8.30 37.93 1.95
C ASN A 946 6.86 37.38 1.97
N GLY A 947 6.33 36.98 0.81
CA GLY A 947 5.04 36.29 0.71
C GLY A 947 5.12 34.82 1.19
N LYS A 948 6.22 34.14 0.86
CA LYS A 948 6.61 32.83 1.42
C LYS A 948 8.13 32.67 1.32
N ALA A 949 8.72 31.87 2.20
CA ALA A 949 10.05 31.28 2.04
C ALA A 949 9.91 29.77 2.25
N VAL A 950 10.42 28.95 1.34
CA VAL A 950 10.26 27.48 1.37
C VAL A 950 11.62 26.81 1.22
N LEU A 951 12.00 25.98 2.20
CA LEU A 951 13.11 25.04 2.08
C LEU A 951 12.63 23.78 1.35
N ASN A 952 13.34 23.38 0.29
CA ASN A 952 13.20 22.10 -0.38
C ASN A 952 14.45 21.26 -0.06
N PRO A 953 14.44 20.41 0.99
CA PRO A 953 15.64 19.71 1.44
C PRO A 953 15.92 18.44 0.62
N VAL A 954 17.19 18.16 0.38
CA VAL A 954 17.72 16.90 -0.18
C VAL A 954 18.83 16.40 0.75
N ASP A 955 18.80 15.13 1.15
CA ASP A 955 19.84 14.55 2.00
C ASP A 955 21.03 13.96 1.21
N SER A 956 22.12 13.60 1.90
CA SER A 956 23.36 13.09 1.28
C SER A 956 23.23 11.72 0.58
N LYS A 957 22.01 11.16 0.49
CA LYS A 957 21.67 10.00 -0.36
C LYS A 957 20.83 10.38 -1.59
N GLY A 958 20.63 11.68 -1.82
CA GLY A 958 19.82 12.22 -2.92
C GLY A 958 18.32 12.14 -2.67
N GLN A 959 17.87 11.87 -1.44
CA GLN A 959 16.44 11.76 -1.13
C GLN A 959 15.85 13.13 -0.80
N THR A 960 14.81 13.53 -1.53
CA THR A 960 14.06 14.76 -1.28
C THR A 960 13.19 14.61 -0.03
N GLY A 961 13.30 15.53 0.91
CA GLY A 961 12.41 15.64 2.07
C GLY A 961 11.15 16.47 1.77
N ALA A 962 10.25 16.56 2.74
CA ALA A 962 9.07 17.43 2.63
C ALA A 962 9.48 18.92 2.60
N PRO A 963 8.87 19.76 1.74
CA PRO A 963 9.12 21.20 1.77
C PRO A 963 8.67 21.85 3.08
N GLU A 964 9.44 22.81 3.59
CA GLU A 964 9.16 23.49 4.85
C GLU A 964 9.15 25.02 4.72
N GLU A 965 8.03 25.67 5.10
CA GLU A 965 7.99 27.14 5.17
C GLU A 965 8.83 27.69 6.34
N PHE A 966 9.47 28.83 6.11
CA PHE A 966 10.05 29.68 7.14
C PHE A 966 8.98 30.64 7.71
N ALA A 967 9.22 31.15 8.92
CA ALA A 967 8.45 32.28 9.46
C ALA A 967 8.62 33.55 8.60
N LYS A 968 7.67 34.48 8.71
CA LYS A 968 7.53 35.65 7.82
C LYS A 968 7.75 36.94 8.61
N PRO A 969 8.95 37.57 8.58
CA PRO A 969 9.21 38.81 9.31
C PRO A 969 8.39 39.97 8.74
N THR A 970 7.84 40.81 9.61
CA THR A 970 7.17 42.07 9.26
C THR A 970 8.01 43.27 9.68
N VAL A 971 7.88 44.36 8.95
CA VAL A 971 8.55 45.64 9.25
C VAL A 971 7.54 46.79 9.39
N SER A 972 8.01 47.92 9.91
CA SER A 972 7.23 49.15 10.02
C SER A 972 8.06 50.41 9.75
N TYR A 973 7.37 51.51 9.41
CA TYR A 973 7.93 52.86 9.33
C TYR A 973 6.92 53.89 9.82
N THR A 974 7.38 55.06 10.24
CA THR A 974 6.52 56.20 10.60
C THR A 974 6.79 57.39 9.68
N VAL A 975 5.73 57.98 9.15
CA VAL A 975 5.76 59.24 8.42
C VAL A 975 5.35 60.38 9.36
N PRO A 976 6.22 61.37 9.63
CA PRO A 976 5.87 62.52 10.45
C PRO A 976 4.99 63.52 9.70
N ALA A 977 4.09 64.19 10.41
CA ALA A 977 3.27 65.27 9.89
C ALA A 977 4.06 66.57 9.75
N THR A 978 3.70 67.36 8.73
CA THR A 978 4.08 68.78 8.60
C THR A 978 3.14 69.64 9.43
N ILE A 979 3.71 70.41 10.36
CA ILE A 979 3.05 71.48 11.11
C ILE A 979 3.63 72.80 10.58
N THR A 980 2.83 73.61 9.90
CA THR A 980 3.26 74.91 9.36
C THR A 980 2.56 76.06 10.06
N TYR A 981 3.30 77.04 10.57
CA TYR A 981 2.77 78.33 11.02
C TYR A 981 2.97 79.39 9.94
N THR A 982 1.95 80.20 9.67
CA THR A 982 1.96 81.20 8.57
C THR A 982 1.25 82.49 8.97
N ASP A 983 1.65 83.63 8.41
CA ASP A 983 1.12 84.94 8.81
C ASP A 983 -0.32 85.22 8.34
N GLY A 984 -0.84 84.48 7.35
CA GLY A 984 -2.19 84.66 6.83
C GLY A 984 -2.42 85.96 6.06
N VAL A 985 -1.37 86.61 5.55
CA VAL A 985 -1.48 87.89 4.83
C VAL A 985 -1.19 87.72 3.35
N GLU A 986 -2.14 88.11 2.50
CA GLU A 986 -1.88 88.15 1.06
C GLU A 986 -0.96 89.31 0.68
N LYS A 987 0.17 88.99 0.04
CA LYS A 987 1.09 89.92 -0.64
C LYS A 987 1.94 90.83 0.26
N GLU A 988 1.91 90.61 1.58
CA GLU A 988 2.84 91.20 2.56
C GLU A 988 3.35 90.05 3.44
N GLU A 989 4.67 89.94 3.67
CA GLU A 989 5.23 88.99 4.65
C GLU A 989 5.38 89.71 5.99
N ILE A 990 4.76 89.17 7.03
CA ILE A 990 4.82 89.67 8.42
C ILE A 990 5.86 88.87 9.23
N PHE A 991 5.95 87.57 8.97
CA PHE A 991 7.01 86.68 9.44
C PHE A 991 7.12 85.47 8.50
N ALA A 992 8.33 84.94 8.34
CA ALA A 992 8.57 83.75 7.53
C ALA A 992 7.85 82.51 8.10
N ASP A 993 7.23 81.72 7.22
CA ASP A 993 6.55 80.46 7.58
C ASP A 993 7.49 79.52 8.36
N GLN A 994 7.03 78.98 9.50
CA GLN A 994 7.78 78.01 10.31
C GLN A 994 7.22 76.60 10.07
N GLU A 995 8.04 75.68 9.55
CA GLU A 995 7.67 74.27 9.39
C GLU A 995 8.38 73.38 10.41
N TYR A 996 7.62 72.49 11.05
CA TYR A 996 8.08 71.44 11.94
C TYR A 996 7.61 70.06 11.47
N LYS A 997 8.40 69.02 11.75
CA LYS A 997 8.05 67.61 11.56
C LYS A 997 7.84 66.93 12.91
N ALA A 998 6.71 66.23 13.08
CA ALA A 998 6.39 65.51 14.31
C ALA A 998 5.46 64.32 14.04
N GLU A 999 5.59 63.23 14.81
CA GLU A 999 4.72 62.06 14.67
C GLU A 999 3.31 62.30 15.23
N ILE A 1000 2.31 61.57 14.70
CA ILE A 1000 0.94 61.64 15.23
C ILE A 1000 0.92 61.23 16.72
N GLY A 1001 0.20 61.99 17.54
CA GLY A 1001 0.10 61.80 18.97
C GLY A 1001 1.19 62.47 19.79
N GLN A 1002 2.31 62.90 19.19
CA GLN A 1002 3.28 63.76 19.88
C GLN A 1002 2.70 65.15 20.15
N LYS A 1003 3.30 65.88 21.10
CA LYS A 1003 2.90 67.26 21.42
C LYS A 1003 3.18 68.18 20.22
N THR A 1004 2.22 69.04 19.87
CA THR A 1004 2.39 70.01 18.78
C THR A 1004 3.56 70.97 19.09
N PRO A 1005 4.54 71.13 18.19
CA PRO A 1005 5.58 72.15 18.32
C PRO A 1005 4.95 73.55 18.40
N PRO A 1006 5.30 74.40 19.39
CA PRO A 1006 4.80 75.77 19.46
C PRO A 1006 5.49 76.66 18.43
N PHE A 1007 4.80 77.70 17.96
CA PHE A 1007 5.39 78.80 17.20
C PHE A 1007 6.52 79.48 18.00
N GLU A 1008 7.67 79.69 17.37
CA GLU A 1008 8.81 80.37 17.99
C GLU A 1008 8.78 81.87 17.70
N GLY A 1009 8.46 82.66 18.73
CA GLY A 1009 8.46 84.13 18.69
C GLY A 1009 7.13 84.73 19.18
N THR A 1010 6.88 85.97 18.77
CA THR A 1010 5.63 86.70 19.08
C THR A 1010 5.07 87.30 17.77
N PRO A 1011 3.87 86.90 17.31
CA PRO A 1011 3.25 87.52 16.14
C PRO A 1011 2.91 89.00 16.39
N VAL A 1012 3.49 89.90 15.59
CA VAL A 1012 3.26 91.35 15.65
C VAL A 1012 3.04 91.89 14.23
N ARG A 1013 2.06 92.77 14.05
CA ARG A 1013 1.78 93.47 12.78
C ARG A 1013 1.32 94.90 13.07
N ASP A 1014 1.98 95.89 12.48
CA ASP A 1014 1.68 97.29 12.74
C ASP A 1014 0.24 97.66 12.38
N GLY A 1015 -0.48 98.27 13.34
CA GLY A 1015 -1.90 98.62 13.21
C GLY A 1015 -2.87 97.45 13.39
N TYR A 1016 -2.41 96.25 13.75
CA TYR A 1016 -3.25 95.07 13.99
C TYR A 1016 -2.95 94.40 15.34
N THR A 1017 -3.95 93.70 15.89
CA THR A 1017 -3.83 92.83 17.07
C THR A 1017 -3.96 91.38 16.62
N PHE A 1018 -2.99 90.54 17.01
CA PHE A 1018 -3.07 89.09 16.83
C PHE A 1018 -4.17 88.49 17.72
N LYS A 1019 -5.01 87.61 17.15
CA LYS A 1019 -6.16 86.98 17.82
C LYS A 1019 -6.00 85.49 18.08
N GLY A 1020 -4.88 84.90 17.66
CA GLY A 1020 -4.65 83.46 17.69
C GLY A 1020 -4.50 82.87 16.30
N TRP A 1021 -4.48 81.54 16.25
CA TRP A 1021 -4.31 80.77 15.03
C TRP A 1021 -5.65 80.21 14.54
N ALA A 1022 -5.80 80.08 13.22
CA ALA A 1022 -6.87 79.36 12.55
C ALA A 1022 -6.27 78.18 11.74
N PRO A 1023 -6.64 76.92 12.05
CA PRO A 1023 -7.37 76.48 13.23
C PRO A 1023 -6.62 76.79 14.53
N SER A 1024 -7.28 76.67 15.68
CA SER A 1024 -6.61 76.79 16.98
C SER A 1024 -5.57 75.67 17.15
N VAL A 1025 -4.38 76.00 17.67
CA VAL A 1025 -3.31 75.03 17.92
C VAL A 1025 -3.79 73.93 18.87
N ALA A 1026 -3.76 72.68 18.40
CA ALA A 1026 -4.09 71.52 19.21
C ALA A 1026 -2.92 71.12 20.12
N ASP A 1027 -3.19 70.52 21.28
CA ASP A 1027 -2.14 70.05 22.20
C ASP A 1027 -1.24 68.96 21.58
N THR A 1028 -1.81 68.12 20.72
CA THR A 1028 -1.10 67.03 20.03
C THR A 1028 -1.33 67.05 18.51
N VAL A 1029 -0.37 66.47 17.80
CA VAL A 1029 -0.37 66.35 16.34
C VAL A 1029 -1.37 65.28 15.91
N ALA A 1030 -2.37 65.66 15.12
CA ALA A 1030 -3.37 64.76 14.56
C ALA A 1030 -3.12 64.40 13.07
N GLY A 1031 -2.18 65.08 12.41
CA GLY A 1031 -1.91 64.99 10.97
C GLY A 1031 -1.30 66.29 10.45
N ASN A 1032 -1.19 66.42 9.13
CA ASN A 1032 -0.70 67.65 8.47
C ASN A 1032 -1.61 68.84 8.80
N VAL A 1033 -1.03 69.99 9.20
CA VAL A 1033 -1.81 71.18 9.60
C VAL A 1033 -1.08 72.48 9.30
N LYS A 1034 -1.78 73.45 8.68
CA LYS A 1034 -1.32 74.85 8.54
C LYS A 1034 -2.09 75.76 9.50
N TYR A 1035 -1.40 76.26 10.51
CA TYR A 1035 -1.89 77.25 11.46
C TYR A 1035 -1.69 78.67 10.90
N THR A 1036 -2.78 79.36 10.63
CA THR A 1036 -2.80 80.68 9.99
C THR A 1036 -3.04 81.78 11.02
N ALA A 1037 -2.21 82.82 11.08
CA ALA A 1037 -2.37 83.90 12.04
C ALA A 1037 -3.60 84.76 11.74
N VAL A 1038 -4.41 85.05 12.76
CA VAL A 1038 -5.63 85.86 12.64
C VAL A 1038 -5.37 87.26 13.20
N TRP A 1039 -5.71 88.29 12.42
CA TRP A 1039 -5.46 89.70 12.74
C TRP A 1039 -6.75 90.52 12.79
N GLU A 1040 -6.90 91.37 13.80
CA GLU A 1040 -7.96 92.39 13.87
C GLU A 1040 -7.32 93.78 13.79
N LYS A 1041 -7.86 94.70 12.98
CA LYS A 1041 -7.30 96.05 12.85
C LYS A 1041 -7.58 96.86 14.12
N ILE A 1042 -6.56 97.52 14.66
CA ILE A 1042 -6.67 98.42 15.82
C ILE A 1042 -7.47 99.66 15.42
N ALA A 1043 -8.49 100.00 16.20
CA ALA A 1043 -9.28 101.22 16.01
C ALA A 1043 -8.52 102.45 16.53
N GLU A 1044 -8.26 103.41 15.64
CA GLU A 1044 -7.57 104.66 15.99
C GLU A 1044 -8.40 105.50 16.97
N THR A 1045 -7.83 105.80 18.14
CA THR A 1045 -8.36 106.79 19.09
C THR A 1045 -7.24 107.76 19.52
N PRO A 1046 -7.52 109.08 19.67
CA PRO A 1046 -6.45 110.06 19.62
C PRO A 1046 -5.77 110.32 20.98
N GLY A 1047 -4.69 109.57 21.24
CA GLY A 1047 -3.52 109.99 22.02
C GLY A 1047 -3.63 110.19 23.54
N ILE A 1048 -2.61 109.71 24.27
CA ILE A 1048 -1.77 110.48 25.22
C ILE A 1048 -0.63 109.56 25.73
N ASN A 1049 0.54 110.15 25.96
CA ASN A 1049 1.79 109.58 26.51
C ASN A 1049 2.13 110.37 27.81
N PRO A 1050 2.94 109.93 28.81
CA PRO A 1050 4.00 108.93 28.70
C PRO A 1050 4.27 107.96 29.91
N THR A 1051 5.31 107.16 29.72
CA THR A 1051 6.25 106.39 30.59
C THR A 1051 6.66 107.01 31.96
N PRO A 1052 7.50 106.38 32.86
CA PRO A 1052 8.38 105.17 32.74
C PRO A 1052 8.49 104.22 34.00
N THR A 1053 9.50 103.32 34.00
CA THR A 1053 10.28 102.75 35.17
C THR A 1053 9.61 101.71 36.12
N ASP A 1054 10.30 100.77 36.79
CA ASP A 1054 11.67 100.20 36.71
C ASP A 1054 11.76 98.81 37.44
N SER A 1055 12.87 98.07 37.25
CA SER A 1055 13.56 97.01 38.04
C SER A 1055 12.89 96.19 39.19
N GLY A 1056 13.40 94.95 39.44
CA GLY A 1056 13.22 94.29 40.76
C GLY A 1056 13.40 92.76 40.89
N LYS A 1057 14.56 92.32 41.43
CA LYS A 1057 14.84 91.02 42.10
C LYS A 1057 15.16 91.36 43.60
N PRO A 1058 15.48 90.47 44.57
CA PRO A 1058 15.13 89.06 44.87
C PRO A 1058 14.63 88.76 46.34
N ALA A 1059 14.13 87.54 46.59
CA ALA A 1059 14.28 86.66 47.80
C ALA A 1059 13.98 87.09 49.29
N SER A 1060 13.03 86.34 49.92
CA SER A 1060 13.00 85.85 51.35
C SER A 1060 12.91 86.83 52.56
N PRO A 1061 12.60 86.38 53.82
CA PRO A 1061 11.77 85.24 54.31
C PRO A 1061 10.90 85.51 55.60
N ALA A 1062 9.81 84.73 55.80
CA ALA A 1062 9.27 84.21 57.11
C ALA A 1062 8.88 85.19 58.28
N PRO A 1063 8.39 84.75 59.49
CA PRO A 1063 7.59 83.57 59.92
C PRO A 1063 6.36 83.84 60.86
N THR A 1064 5.53 82.80 61.09
CA THR A 1064 4.71 82.49 62.33
C THR A 1064 3.56 83.38 62.83
N GLY A 1065 2.50 82.85 63.47
CA GLY A 1065 2.12 81.42 63.60
C GLY A 1065 1.23 81.03 64.81
N SER A 1066 0.94 79.72 64.91
CA SER A 1066 0.19 79.01 65.99
C SER A 1066 -1.32 79.34 66.10
N ILE A 1067 -2.22 78.56 66.73
CA ILE A 1067 -2.24 77.21 67.34
C ILE A 1067 -3.65 76.64 67.01
N LYS A 1068 -3.95 75.38 66.66
CA LYS A 1068 -3.28 74.05 66.64
C LYS A 1068 -3.21 73.25 67.97
N PRO A 1069 -4.04 72.19 68.15
CA PRO A 1069 -3.92 71.19 69.23
C PRO A 1069 -3.03 69.97 68.86
N ALA A 1070 -3.02 68.95 69.72
CA ALA A 1070 -2.42 67.60 69.57
C ALA A 1070 -3.50 66.51 69.85
N SER A 1071 -3.30 65.19 69.93
CA SER A 1071 -2.13 64.26 70.03
C SER A 1071 -2.63 62.84 69.63
N PRO A 1072 -1.91 61.70 69.77
CA PRO A 1072 -0.47 61.45 70.08
C PRO A 1072 0.28 60.66 68.96
N ALA A 1073 1.57 60.89 68.65
CA ALA A 1073 2.82 60.45 69.36
C ALA A 1073 3.22 58.97 69.07
N LYS A 1074 4.49 58.51 69.03
CA LYS A 1074 5.84 59.07 69.36
C LYS A 1074 6.98 58.27 68.56
N PRO A 1075 8.33 58.30 68.83
CA PRO A 1075 9.32 58.45 67.73
C PRO A 1075 10.72 57.71 67.82
N ALA A 1076 11.65 58.06 66.90
CA ALA A 1076 13.10 58.35 67.10
C ALA A 1076 14.21 57.26 67.29
N VAL A 1077 15.38 57.47 66.62
CA VAL A 1077 16.80 57.64 67.11
C VAL A 1077 17.39 56.57 68.08
N PRO A 1078 18.68 56.09 67.99
CA PRO A 1078 19.93 56.73 67.49
C PRO A 1078 20.88 55.86 66.59
N VAL A 1079 22.12 56.33 66.37
CA VAL A 1079 23.22 55.73 65.56
C VAL A 1079 24.50 55.53 66.40
N LYS A 1080 25.22 54.38 66.25
CA LYS A 1080 26.68 54.07 66.50
C LYS A 1080 26.91 52.59 66.90
N THR A 1081 27.97 51.83 66.54
CA THR A 1081 29.10 51.98 65.59
C THR A 1081 29.69 50.60 65.20
N ALA A 1082 30.31 50.47 64.01
CA ALA A 1082 31.26 49.40 63.59
C ALA A 1082 30.68 47.96 63.43
N VAL A 1083 31.29 46.99 62.73
CA VAL A 1083 32.68 46.77 62.24
C VAL A 1083 32.70 46.31 60.75
N THR A 1084 33.88 46.40 60.10
CA THR A 1084 34.28 45.92 58.74
C THR A 1084 33.87 44.47 58.38
N ALA A 1085 33.82 44.00 57.12
CA ALA A 1085 34.77 44.23 56.01
C ALA A 1085 34.19 43.99 54.57
N GLN A 1086 35.05 44.11 53.55
CA GLN A 1086 34.75 43.94 52.10
C GLN A 1086 35.02 42.51 51.61
N THR A 1087 34.26 41.99 50.62
CA THR A 1087 34.71 41.53 49.27
C THR A 1087 33.63 40.75 48.47
N ALA A 1088 33.89 40.51 47.18
CA ALA A 1088 33.03 40.12 46.06
C ALA A 1088 32.20 38.80 46.14
N GLY A 1089 31.18 38.65 45.26
CA GLY A 1089 30.52 37.36 44.96
C GLY A 1089 29.21 37.37 44.12
N THR A 1090 29.32 37.23 42.79
CA THR A 1090 28.39 36.59 41.81
C THR A 1090 26.83 36.67 41.88
N SER A 1091 26.23 37.15 40.77
CA SER A 1091 25.14 36.60 39.93
C SER A 1091 23.84 35.96 40.49
N PRO A 1092 22.64 36.32 39.94
CA PRO A 1092 21.42 35.53 40.02
C PRO A 1092 21.06 34.77 38.71
N LYS A 1093 21.07 33.45 38.85
CA LYS A 1093 20.63 32.31 38.00
C LYS A 1093 19.59 32.52 36.87
N THR A 1094 19.78 31.73 35.80
CA THR A 1094 18.72 31.17 34.93
C THR A 1094 17.94 30.04 35.63
N GLY A 1095 16.70 29.75 35.20
CA GLY A 1095 15.98 28.52 35.61
C GLY A 1095 14.44 28.59 35.59
N ASP A 1096 13.86 27.82 34.67
CA ASP A 1096 12.57 27.11 34.65
C ASP A 1096 11.34 27.59 35.44
N SER A 1097 10.20 27.65 34.73
CA SER A 1097 8.84 27.60 35.27
C SER A 1097 8.13 26.29 34.86
N SER A 1098 8.73 25.14 35.18
CA SER A 1098 8.19 23.81 34.83
C SER A 1098 6.94 23.46 35.66
N SER A 1099 5.96 22.80 35.03
CA SER A 1099 4.63 22.52 35.60
C SER A 1099 4.63 21.34 36.58
N LEU A 1100 5.22 21.56 37.77
CA LEU A 1100 5.42 20.58 38.84
C LEU A 1100 4.12 19.84 39.25
N MET A 1101 2.96 20.49 39.10
CA MET A 1101 1.62 19.93 39.35
C MET A 1101 1.18 18.89 38.30
N LEU A 1102 1.61 19.02 37.04
CA LEU A 1102 1.34 18.05 35.97
C LEU A 1102 2.15 16.77 36.17
N TRP A 1103 3.43 16.91 36.53
CA TRP A 1103 4.30 15.77 36.82
C TRP A 1103 3.85 14.96 38.06
N MET A 1104 3.33 15.61 39.10
CA MET A 1104 2.73 14.89 40.24
C MET A 1104 1.46 14.12 39.87
N LEU A 1105 0.64 14.62 38.94
CA LEU A 1105 -0.54 13.90 38.43
C LEU A 1105 -0.13 12.67 37.60
N LEU A 1106 0.89 12.79 36.74
CA LEU A 1106 1.43 11.67 35.96
C LEU A 1106 2.05 10.59 36.84
N PHE A 1107 2.81 10.98 37.88
CA PHE A 1107 3.36 10.03 38.87
C PHE A 1107 2.26 9.28 39.64
N ALA A 1108 1.18 9.96 40.02
CA ALA A 1108 0.04 9.33 40.69
C ALA A 1108 -0.66 8.28 39.80
N ALA A 1109 -0.80 8.57 38.50
CA ALA A 1109 -1.36 7.61 37.53
C ALA A 1109 -0.46 6.38 37.35
N ALA A 1110 0.86 6.57 37.22
CA ALA A 1110 1.83 5.48 37.10
C ALA A 1110 1.89 4.59 38.36
N ALA A 1111 1.77 5.18 39.55
CA ALA A 1111 1.68 4.45 40.82
C ALA A 1111 0.40 3.59 40.91
N ALA A 1112 -0.74 4.09 40.43
CA ALA A 1112 -1.98 3.31 40.40
C ALA A 1112 -1.89 2.09 39.46
N GLY A 1113 -1.33 2.28 38.25
CA GLY A 1113 -1.17 1.20 37.28
C GLY A 1113 -0.25 0.07 37.76
N THR A 1114 0.90 0.41 38.36
CA THR A 1114 1.87 -0.56 38.87
C THR A 1114 1.32 -1.37 40.06
N ILE A 1115 0.52 -0.76 40.94
CA ILE A 1115 -0.19 -1.48 42.02
C ILE A 1115 -1.21 -2.47 41.43
N GLY A 1116 -1.97 -2.07 40.40
CA GLY A 1116 -2.93 -2.94 39.71
C GLY A 1116 -2.26 -4.19 39.11
N ILE A 1117 -1.13 -4.01 38.43
CA ILE A 1117 -0.33 -5.11 37.86
C ILE A 1117 0.18 -6.06 38.95
N CYS A 1118 0.70 -5.53 40.07
CA CYS A 1118 1.15 -6.35 41.19
C CYS A 1118 0.03 -7.19 41.84
N VAL A 1119 -1.18 -6.64 41.95
CA VAL A 1119 -2.35 -7.35 42.48
C VAL A 1119 -2.82 -8.45 41.51
N TYR A 1120 -2.85 -8.16 40.21
CA TYR A 1120 -3.19 -9.14 39.18
C TYR A 1120 -2.19 -10.32 39.13
N ALA A 1121 -0.89 -10.01 39.16
CA ALA A 1121 0.18 -11.01 39.18
C ALA A 1121 0.12 -11.91 40.42
N ARG A 1122 -0.15 -11.35 41.62
CA ARG A 1122 -0.35 -12.16 42.85
C ARG A 1122 -1.57 -13.07 42.75
N LYS A 1123 -2.67 -12.63 42.13
CA LYS A 1123 -3.89 -13.44 41.99
C LYS A 1123 -3.70 -14.63 41.05
N LYS A 1124 -2.80 -14.52 40.05
CA LYS A 1124 -2.49 -15.59 39.08
C LYS A 1124 -1.57 -16.69 39.62
N LYS A 1125 -0.87 -16.47 40.75
CA LYS A 1125 0.04 -17.46 41.38
C LYS A 1125 -0.62 -18.43 42.38
N ASN A 1126 -1.92 -18.31 42.63
CA ASN A 1126 -2.67 -19.17 43.56
C ASN A 1126 -3.74 -20.04 42.85
N ILE A 1127 -3.59 -20.30 41.54
CA ILE A 1127 -4.46 -21.21 40.78
C ILE A 1127 -3.57 -22.08 39.86
N LYS A 1128 -3.51 -23.38 40.19
CA LYS A 1128 -2.49 -24.37 39.80
C LYS A 1128 -1.18 -24.24 40.59
#